data_AF-A0A174G461-F1
#
_entry.id   AF-A0A174G461-F1
#
_cell.length_a   1.000
_cell.length_b   1.000
_cell.length_c   1.000
_cell.angle_alpha   90.00
_cell.angle_beta   90.00
_cell.angle_gamma   90.00
#
_symmetry.space_group_name_H-M   'P 1'
#
loop_
_entity.id
_entity.type
_entity.pdbx_description
1 polymer ?
#
loop_
_entity_poly.entity_id
_entity_poly.type
_entity_poly.pdbx_seq_one_letter_code
_entity_poly.pdbx_strand_id
1 'polypeptide(L)'
;MGYLCTTVAQTFVKTEVKQSMRRVADWQIAHYNKAIYGDLNWVNATFYLGLVHWAAIAEQADKDDSYYKWLLRLGNRNYWQVNQRMYHADDICVSQMYLYMYEKYKRKSMLVPTQARAEWVIANPPSGSFELDYGDATTLEHWTWCDALFMAPPVYMKLYNITGDKKFIRFMDKEYKATYNYLFDKEDNLFYRDHRYFTMKEANGAKVFWGRGNGWVLGGLVELLRELPAKSKYRPFYQDLFQKLCRRIAPLQNKDGFWHASLLDPASYPSPETSCSGFFVYALAYGINEGLLPKEEFMPVVEKGWQALVSVVGEDGKLGYVQPIGADPKKVTPDMTEVYGPGAFLMAGTEVYRMAQDTPRQHANISQSRIREIAAMLPDKPEGIGVSYKDRTFWNKVKESSKAEKLLTEEAPALLKKGMPPFVDSLYLHLNKTNVRLPGENMINARYHYLFRLTLAECMENKRRYIPAIEKALVALCNQNSWSIPAHDRNLNNYHGTDYYVDLVVATAGNGIAQCVAMLDDRLSPEVKARVQCAFREKVFRPVYRCLEETKPFWWFTVTNNWNSVCLAGVTGAALTLLADKEERAYFVAAAEKYNVYGMKGYADDGYCSEGVGYYNYGFRAYILLREEVCRATQGKIDFFREPKFVHIAQYGRKIQMNEGVCPAYSDCRIGLSPDKFILDYCDRALGITSAEEKYILPSGNNFSLYLIELFPHQVWKMEMTDGIRQALQEGSDSLRAYYEKAGILVARPAKGSSCTLAVSAKGGNNAENHNHNDIGSYAVALGKCTMVGDQGGPFSYPGDYFSAEAPEKYKIKGSFGHPVPVVDGKTQSSGAKASAIVLKKEFTDVKDLLSIDYTSAYSTPSLDKLVRTFVYDRQGKGSFTVGDEFTANAPIRFETAITTQANWKIIDDTHLLLTTGTEQMTVTIEASGKVAFTSETIEVNSPAYTRIGISLKEQSKDGYIRLTMRTK
;
A
#
# COMPACT_ATOMS: atom_id res chain seq x y z
N MET A 1 -31.61 -42.01 -9.57
CA MET A 1 -31.94 -40.69 -8.97
C MET A 1 -30.86 -39.73 -9.42
N GLY A 2 -31.22 -38.78 -10.28
CA GLY A 2 -30.29 -37.79 -10.83
C GLY A 2 -30.02 -36.68 -9.83
N TYR A 3 -28.74 -36.33 -9.67
CA TYR A 3 -28.34 -35.09 -9.02
C TYR A 3 -28.58 -33.93 -9.98
N LEU A 4 -29.58 -33.10 -9.66
CA LEU A 4 -29.80 -31.80 -10.28
C LEU A 4 -28.61 -30.89 -9.92
N CYS A 5 -27.73 -30.68 -10.89
CA CYS A 5 -26.73 -29.62 -10.85
C CYS A 5 -27.45 -28.31 -11.18
N THR A 6 -27.86 -27.56 -10.15
CA THR A 6 -28.28 -26.17 -10.32
C THR A 6 -27.03 -25.33 -10.55
N THR A 7 -26.78 -24.97 -11.81
CA THR A 7 -25.85 -23.92 -12.23
C THR A 7 -26.23 -22.63 -11.49
N VAL A 8 -25.36 -22.19 -10.58
CA VAL A 8 -25.47 -20.86 -9.97
C VAL A 8 -25.22 -19.83 -11.08
N ALA A 9 -26.24 -19.05 -11.44
CA ALA A 9 -26.09 -17.94 -12.37
C ALA A 9 -25.03 -16.96 -11.82
N GLN A 10 -23.98 -16.70 -12.59
CA GLN A 10 -22.88 -15.86 -12.17
C GLN A 10 -23.35 -14.40 -12.18
N THR A 11 -23.70 -13.90 -11.00
CA THR A 11 -24.33 -12.57 -10.87
C THR A 11 -23.27 -11.47 -10.96
N PHE A 12 -23.50 -10.44 -11.80
CA PHE A 12 -22.61 -9.28 -11.92
C PHE A 12 -22.42 -8.56 -10.57
N VAL A 13 -21.20 -8.07 -10.31
CA VAL A 13 -20.85 -7.31 -9.09
C VAL A 13 -20.63 -5.84 -9.44
N LYS A 14 -21.35 -4.92 -8.77
CA LYS A 14 -21.29 -3.48 -9.11
C LYS A 14 -19.88 -2.90 -9.08
N THR A 15 -19.07 -3.29 -8.09
CA THR A 15 -17.68 -2.79 -7.93
C THR A 15 -16.81 -3.20 -9.11
N GLU A 16 -16.91 -4.45 -9.57
CA GLU A 16 -16.11 -4.97 -10.69
C GLU A 16 -16.50 -4.30 -12.02
N VAL A 17 -17.81 -4.18 -12.28
CA VAL A 17 -18.34 -3.52 -13.47
C VAL A 17 -17.90 -2.05 -13.51
N LYS A 18 -17.97 -1.36 -12.36
CA LYS A 18 -17.52 0.03 -12.20
C LYS A 18 -16.02 0.19 -12.45
N GLN A 19 -15.19 -0.69 -11.89
CA GLN A 19 -13.75 -0.66 -12.10
C GLN A 19 -13.38 -0.89 -13.57
N SER A 20 -14.06 -1.82 -14.26
CA SER A 20 -13.84 -2.08 -15.69
C SER A 20 -14.19 -0.86 -16.56
N MET A 21 -15.35 -0.21 -16.32
CA MET A 21 -15.72 1.02 -17.01
C MET A 21 -14.72 2.14 -16.76
N ARG A 22 -14.31 2.34 -15.50
CA ARG A 22 -13.33 3.36 -15.12
C ARG A 22 -12.00 3.19 -15.86
N ARG A 23 -11.47 1.96 -15.92
CA ARG A 23 -10.20 1.68 -16.61
C ARG A 23 -10.25 2.06 -18.09
N VAL A 24 -11.32 1.68 -18.77
CA VAL A 24 -11.52 2.01 -20.19
C VAL A 24 -11.70 3.52 -20.40
N ALA A 25 -12.50 4.18 -19.56
CA ALA A 25 -12.71 5.63 -19.64
C ALA A 25 -11.41 6.41 -19.39
N ASP A 26 -10.68 6.07 -18.33
CA ASP A 26 -9.44 6.74 -17.94
C ASP A 26 -8.35 6.57 -19.00
N TRP A 27 -8.21 5.36 -19.56
CA TRP A 27 -7.27 5.10 -20.64
C TRP A 27 -7.61 5.94 -21.89
N GLN A 28 -8.88 5.94 -22.32
CA GLN A 28 -9.29 6.67 -23.52
C GLN A 28 -9.13 8.19 -23.35
N ILE A 29 -9.39 8.73 -22.16
CA ILE A 29 -9.16 10.15 -21.84
C ILE A 29 -7.66 10.48 -21.87
N ALA A 30 -6.82 9.63 -21.25
CA ALA A 30 -5.37 9.85 -21.18
C ALA A 30 -4.71 9.81 -22.57
N HIS A 31 -5.30 9.09 -23.52
CA HIS A 31 -4.82 8.96 -24.90
C HIS A 31 -5.54 9.90 -25.90
N TYR A 32 -6.45 10.74 -25.43
CA TYR A 32 -7.26 11.62 -26.28
C TYR A 32 -6.43 12.59 -27.14
N ASN A 33 -5.30 13.09 -26.63
CA ASN A 33 -4.43 14.02 -27.36
C ASN A 33 -3.68 13.38 -28.54
N LYS A 34 -3.75 12.04 -28.68
CA LYS A 34 -3.24 11.29 -29.84
C LYS A 34 -4.36 10.94 -30.83
N ALA A 35 -5.57 11.48 -30.64
CA ALA A 35 -6.72 11.19 -31.50
C ALA A 35 -6.48 11.68 -32.94
N ILE A 36 -6.76 10.80 -33.90
CA ILE A 36 -6.64 11.06 -35.33
C ILE A 36 -7.78 11.97 -35.82
N TYR A 37 -8.93 11.94 -35.11
CA TYR A 37 -10.16 12.62 -35.51
C TYR A 37 -10.39 13.87 -34.66
N GLY A 38 -10.87 14.94 -35.31
CA GLY A 38 -11.28 16.16 -34.62
C GLY A 38 -12.43 15.94 -33.63
N ASP A 39 -12.56 16.84 -32.67
CA ASP A 39 -13.53 16.74 -31.56
C ASP A 39 -14.99 16.51 -32.00
N LEU A 40 -15.40 17.12 -33.12
CA LEU A 40 -16.80 17.04 -33.59
C LEU A 40 -17.10 15.79 -34.41
N ASN A 41 -16.10 14.94 -34.66
CA ASN A 41 -16.24 13.74 -35.48
C ASN A 41 -17.07 12.66 -34.75
N TRP A 42 -17.93 11.97 -35.48
CA TRP A 42 -18.81 10.91 -34.98
C TRP A 42 -18.09 9.78 -34.24
N VAL A 43 -16.83 9.50 -34.63
CA VAL A 43 -15.98 8.49 -34.00
C VAL A 43 -15.81 8.81 -32.51
N ASN A 44 -15.58 10.09 -32.20
CA ASN A 44 -15.48 10.56 -30.83
C ASN A 44 -16.85 10.74 -30.17
N ALA A 45 -17.89 11.11 -30.93
CA ALA A 45 -19.24 11.32 -30.40
C ALA A 45 -19.80 10.08 -29.67
N THR A 46 -19.53 8.88 -30.19
CA THR A 46 -19.95 7.62 -29.55
C THR A 46 -19.27 7.43 -28.19
N PHE A 47 -17.98 7.74 -28.08
CA PHE A 47 -17.29 7.73 -26.80
C PHE A 47 -17.86 8.77 -25.84
N TYR A 48 -18.16 9.98 -26.31
CA TYR A 48 -18.72 11.01 -25.45
C TYR A 48 -20.09 10.62 -24.90
N LEU A 49 -20.91 9.92 -25.68
CA LEU A 49 -22.18 9.38 -25.22
C LEU A 49 -21.95 8.31 -24.14
N GLY A 50 -21.12 7.31 -24.39
CA GLY A 50 -20.77 6.32 -23.36
C GLY A 50 -20.18 6.97 -22.10
N LEU A 51 -19.35 7.99 -22.27
CA LEU A 51 -18.73 8.73 -21.19
C LEU A 51 -19.74 9.58 -20.41
N VAL A 52 -20.77 10.14 -21.04
CA VAL A 52 -21.80 10.92 -20.31
C VAL A 52 -22.67 10.02 -19.44
N HIS A 53 -22.97 8.80 -19.90
CA HIS A 53 -23.66 7.79 -19.08
C HIS A 53 -22.78 7.30 -17.93
N TRP A 54 -21.51 7.00 -18.20
CA TRP A 54 -20.55 6.64 -17.15
C TRP A 54 -20.36 7.77 -16.13
N ALA A 55 -20.26 9.01 -16.57
CA ALA A 55 -20.12 10.18 -15.70
C ALA A 55 -21.29 10.33 -14.72
N ALA A 56 -22.51 9.98 -15.14
CA ALA A 56 -23.67 9.97 -14.24
C ALA A 56 -23.50 8.97 -13.09
N ILE A 57 -23.02 7.76 -13.40
CA ILE A 57 -22.75 6.72 -12.39
C ILE A 57 -21.59 7.15 -11.49
N ALA A 58 -20.48 7.63 -12.05
CA ALA A 58 -19.31 8.07 -11.30
C ALA A 58 -19.63 9.24 -10.36
N GLU A 59 -20.41 10.22 -10.80
CA GLU A 59 -20.84 11.32 -9.95
C GLU A 59 -21.79 10.85 -8.83
N GLN A 60 -22.76 9.98 -9.16
CA GLN A 60 -23.74 9.52 -8.19
C GLN A 60 -23.10 8.61 -7.13
N ALA A 61 -22.32 7.62 -7.57
CA ALA A 61 -21.74 6.56 -6.74
C ALA A 61 -20.44 6.99 -6.06
N ASP A 62 -19.57 7.74 -6.76
CA ASP A 62 -18.19 8.04 -6.31
C ASP A 62 -17.96 9.53 -6.02
N LYS A 63 -18.99 10.37 -6.20
CA LYS A 63 -18.87 11.85 -6.14
C LYS A 63 -17.79 12.40 -7.07
N ASP A 64 -17.47 11.68 -8.14
CA ASP A 64 -16.47 12.04 -9.12
C ASP A 64 -17.12 12.79 -10.29
N ASP A 65 -16.94 14.11 -10.32
CA ASP A 65 -17.42 14.98 -11.40
C ASP A 65 -16.38 15.21 -12.50
N SER A 66 -15.23 14.54 -12.46
CA SER A 66 -14.10 14.79 -13.37
C SER A 66 -14.43 14.49 -14.83
N TYR A 67 -15.20 13.44 -15.09
CA TYR A 67 -15.67 13.07 -16.43
C TYR A 67 -16.62 14.12 -17.02
N TYR A 68 -17.56 14.63 -16.22
CA TYR A 68 -18.42 15.74 -16.63
C TYR A 68 -17.62 17.02 -16.87
N LYS A 69 -16.63 17.34 -16.02
CA LYS A 69 -15.72 18.48 -16.24
C LYS A 69 -14.92 18.33 -17.53
N TRP A 70 -14.52 17.11 -17.87
CA TRP A 70 -13.84 16.81 -19.13
C TRP A 70 -14.73 17.08 -20.35
N LEU A 71 -15.97 16.57 -20.33
CA LEU A 71 -16.98 16.84 -21.36
C LEU A 71 -17.34 18.33 -21.46
N LEU A 72 -17.42 19.04 -20.33
CA LEU A 72 -17.65 20.50 -20.29
C LEU A 72 -16.53 21.26 -21.01
N ARG A 73 -15.25 20.93 -20.75
CA ARG A 73 -14.12 21.59 -21.42
C ARG A 73 -14.17 21.35 -22.93
N LEU A 74 -14.53 20.12 -23.34
CA LEU A 74 -14.66 19.74 -24.73
C LEU A 74 -15.80 20.49 -25.44
N GLY A 75 -16.99 20.54 -24.84
CA GLY A 75 -18.12 21.30 -25.39
C GLY A 75 -17.81 22.80 -25.47
N ASN A 76 -17.23 23.37 -24.41
CA ASN A 76 -16.90 24.81 -24.38
C ASN A 76 -15.87 25.21 -25.43
N ARG A 77 -14.80 24.44 -25.63
CA ARG A 77 -13.76 24.79 -26.64
C ARG A 77 -14.27 24.70 -28.08
N ASN A 78 -15.31 23.89 -28.33
CA ASN A 78 -15.98 23.80 -29.61
C ASN A 78 -17.24 24.67 -29.70
N TYR A 79 -17.48 25.54 -28.71
CA TYR A 79 -18.66 26.40 -28.64
C TYR A 79 -19.98 25.63 -28.77
N TRP A 80 -20.00 24.36 -28.36
CA TRP A 80 -21.14 23.45 -28.48
C TRP A 80 -21.69 23.32 -29.92
N GLN A 81 -20.84 23.54 -30.92
CA GLN A 81 -21.19 23.47 -32.34
C GLN A 81 -21.22 22.01 -32.84
N VAL A 82 -22.05 21.78 -33.85
CA VAL A 82 -22.14 20.54 -34.62
C VAL A 82 -21.22 20.59 -35.84
N ASN A 83 -20.93 19.44 -36.46
CA ASN A 83 -20.04 19.38 -37.61
C ASN A 83 -20.75 19.88 -38.91
N GLN A 84 -19.97 20.14 -39.95
CA GLN A 84 -20.33 21.08 -41.01
C GLN A 84 -21.47 20.64 -41.96
N ARG A 85 -21.58 19.35 -42.32
CA ARG A 85 -22.44 18.87 -43.43
C ARG A 85 -23.92 18.78 -43.06
N MET A 86 -24.74 19.72 -43.54
CA MET A 86 -26.14 19.95 -43.13
C MET A 86 -26.99 18.69 -42.87
N TYR A 87 -27.04 17.76 -43.82
CA TYR A 87 -27.91 16.61 -43.69
C TYR A 87 -27.24 15.36 -43.10
N HIS A 88 -25.91 15.33 -43.08
CA HIS A 88 -25.16 14.11 -42.81
C HIS A 88 -25.33 13.63 -41.37
N ALA A 89 -25.77 12.39 -41.18
CA ALA A 89 -26.09 11.84 -39.87
C ALA A 89 -24.90 11.86 -38.89
N ASP A 90 -23.70 11.49 -39.37
CA ASP A 90 -22.47 11.53 -38.57
C ASP A 90 -22.18 12.92 -37.97
N ASP A 91 -22.48 13.99 -38.71
CA ASP A 91 -22.08 15.35 -38.34
C ASP A 91 -22.96 15.94 -37.24
N ILE A 92 -24.16 15.38 -37.02
CA ILE A 92 -25.03 15.75 -35.91
C ILE A 92 -24.82 14.86 -34.67
N CYS A 93 -24.13 13.73 -34.79
CA CYS A 93 -24.00 12.71 -33.73
C CYS A 93 -23.47 13.25 -32.39
N VAL A 94 -22.49 14.17 -32.42
CA VAL A 94 -21.93 14.82 -31.21
C VAL A 94 -23.00 15.50 -30.34
N SER A 95 -24.12 15.89 -30.97
CA SER A 95 -25.26 16.52 -30.29
C SER A 95 -25.91 15.62 -29.24
N GLN A 96 -25.79 14.29 -29.35
CA GLN A 96 -26.33 13.39 -28.33
C GLN A 96 -25.74 13.74 -26.96
N MET A 97 -24.41 13.86 -26.88
CA MET A 97 -23.75 14.31 -25.64
C MET A 97 -24.15 15.73 -25.24
N TYR A 98 -24.24 16.67 -26.19
CA TYR A 98 -24.60 18.06 -25.87
C TYR A 98 -25.99 18.18 -25.23
N LEU A 99 -26.96 17.40 -25.70
CA LEU A 99 -28.32 17.41 -25.16
C LEU A 99 -28.37 16.80 -23.74
N TYR A 100 -27.61 15.73 -23.47
CA TYR A 100 -27.45 15.22 -22.09
C TYR A 100 -26.77 16.25 -21.17
N MET A 101 -25.74 16.94 -21.67
CA MET A 101 -25.08 18.02 -20.91
C MET A 101 -26.02 19.21 -20.68
N TYR A 102 -26.85 19.57 -21.66
CA TYR A 102 -27.89 20.59 -21.50
C TYR A 102 -28.87 20.18 -20.40
N GLU A 103 -29.34 18.94 -20.37
CA GLU A 103 -30.28 18.50 -19.34
C GLU A 103 -29.70 18.62 -17.92
N LYS A 104 -28.41 18.36 -17.77
CA LYS A 104 -27.69 18.50 -16.49
C LYS A 104 -27.45 19.96 -16.10
N TYR A 105 -26.90 20.77 -17.02
CA TYR A 105 -26.41 22.12 -16.70
C TYR A 105 -27.38 23.25 -17.04
N LYS A 106 -28.42 22.97 -17.84
CA LYS A 106 -29.45 23.89 -18.32
C LYS A 106 -28.91 25.15 -19.02
N ARG A 107 -27.69 25.10 -19.57
CA ARG A 107 -27.09 26.24 -20.30
C ARG A 107 -27.56 26.24 -21.75
N LYS A 108 -28.30 27.27 -22.16
CA LYS A 108 -28.84 27.39 -23.54
C LYS A 108 -27.79 27.25 -24.64
N SER A 109 -26.54 27.66 -24.39
CA SER A 109 -25.44 27.49 -25.35
C SER A 109 -25.21 26.04 -25.77
N MET A 110 -25.55 25.06 -24.93
CA MET A 110 -25.43 23.63 -25.22
C MET A 110 -26.54 23.08 -26.14
N LEU A 111 -27.66 23.80 -26.25
CA LEU A 111 -28.86 23.39 -26.98
C LEU A 111 -28.98 24.09 -28.34
N VAL A 112 -28.73 25.41 -28.36
CA VAL A 112 -29.06 26.28 -29.49
C VAL A 112 -28.46 25.82 -30.83
N PRO A 113 -27.16 25.45 -30.94
CA PRO A 113 -26.59 25.03 -32.22
C PRO A 113 -27.24 23.75 -32.77
N THR A 114 -27.43 22.75 -31.91
CA THR A 114 -28.11 21.49 -32.27
C THR A 114 -29.56 21.73 -32.69
N GLN A 115 -30.30 22.56 -31.95
CA GLN A 115 -31.70 22.86 -32.28
C GLN A 115 -31.80 23.60 -33.62
N ALA A 116 -31.00 24.64 -33.82
CA ALA A 116 -30.99 25.42 -35.07
C ALA A 116 -30.67 24.53 -36.28
N ARG A 117 -29.70 23.63 -36.14
CA ARG A 117 -29.37 22.63 -37.15
C ARG A 117 -30.56 21.73 -37.49
N ALA A 118 -31.17 21.11 -36.49
CA ALA A 118 -32.29 20.20 -36.69
C ALA A 118 -33.51 20.92 -37.30
N GLU A 119 -33.79 22.15 -36.88
CA GLU A 119 -34.89 22.96 -37.42
C GLU A 119 -34.68 23.30 -38.89
N TRP A 120 -33.44 23.62 -39.29
CA TRP A 120 -33.12 23.90 -40.68
C TRP A 120 -33.35 22.67 -41.57
N VAL A 121 -32.90 21.48 -41.14
CA VAL A 121 -33.10 20.22 -41.90
C VAL A 121 -34.59 19.88 -42.02
N ILE A 122 -35.38 20.12 -40.97
CA ILE A 122 -36.83 19.91 -41.03
C ILE A 122 -37.51 20.89 -41.99
N ALA A 123 -37.05 22.14 -42.05
CA ALA A 123 -37.58 23.16 -42.95
C ALA A 123 -37.14 22.97 -44.41
N ASN A 124 -36.03 22.26 -44.64
CA ASN A 124 -35.49 21.95 -45.96
C ASN A 124 -35.35 20.43 -46.08
N PRO A 125 -36.45 19.69 -46.28
CA PRO A 125 -36.41 18.24 -46.23
C PRO A 125 -35.50 17.65 -47.33
N PRO A 126 -34.82 16.53 -47.05
CA PRO A 126 -33.94 15.86 -48.00
C PRO A 126 -34.69 15.43 -49.27
N SER A 127 -33.99 15.47 -50.41
CA SER A 127 -34.57 15.19 -51.74
C SER A 127 -33.77 14.19 -52.60
N GLY A 128 -32.57 13.80 -52.16
CA GLY A 128 -31.71 12.87 -52.87
C GLY A 128 -32.21 11.41 -52.90
N SER A 129 -31.47 10.56 -53.64
CA SER A 129 -31.79 9.13 -53.75
C SER A 129 -31.47 8.35 -52.46
N PHE A 130 -32.18 7.25 -52.23
CA PHE A 130 -31.82 6.24 -51.21
C PHE A 130 -30.70 5.30 -51.67
N GLU A 131 -30.35 5.30 -52.95
CA GLU A 131 -29.18 4.60 -53.49
C GLU A 131 -27.91 5.40 -53.16
N LEU A 132 -27.28 5.06 -52.04
CA LEU A 132 -26.04 5.66 -51.58
C LEU A 132 -24.93 5.62 -52.65
N ASP A 133 -24.43 6.80 -53.01
CA ASP A 133 -23.23 7.02 -53.82
C ASP A 133 -22.36 8.11 -53.17
N TYR A 134 -21.15 7.75 -52.72
CA TYR A 134 -20.23 8.70 -52.09
C TYR A 134 -19.73 9.79 -53.04
N GLY A 135 -19.89 9.62 -54.36
CA GLY A 135 -19.62 10.65 -55.35
C GLY A 135 -20.72 11.72 -55.44
N ASP A 136 -21.92 11.44 -54.92
CA ASP A 136 -23.07 12.34 -54.92
C ASP A 136 -23.53 12.64 -53.49
N ALA A 137 -23.20 13.84 -53.02
CA ALA A 137 -23.54 14.30 -51.68
C ALA A 137 -25.06 14.33 -51.41
N THR A 138 -25.91 14.37 -52.44
CA THR A 138 -27.37 14.37 -52.25
C THR A 138 -27.87 13.01 -51.72
N THR A 139 -27.17 11.91 -52.02
CA THR A 139 -27.50 10.57 -51.52
C THR A 139 -27.15 10.37 -50.04
N LEU A 140 -26.48 11.36 -49.43
CA LEU A 140 -26.17 11.43 -47.99
C LEU A 140 -27.16 12.35 -47.24
N GLU A 141 -28.17 12.89 -47.93
CA GLU A 141 -29.19 13.74 -47.31
C GLU A 141 -30.20 12.94 -46.46
N HIS A 142 -30.56 11.76 -46.97
CA HIS A 142 -31.32 10.76 -46.23
C HIS A 142 -30.40 9.87 -45.38
N TRP A 143 -30.97 9.13 -44.44
CA TRP A 143 -30.27 8.10 -43.66
C TRP A 143 -30.15 6.81 -44.48
N THR A 144 -29.37 6.86 -45.57
CA THR A 144 -29.29 5.81 -46.61
C THR A 144 -28.41 4.60 -46.23
N TRP A 145 -27.79 4.64 -45.06
CA TRP A 145 -27.00 3.55 -44.49
C TRP A 145 -27.43 3.26 -43.05
N CYS A 146 -27.35 2.00 -42.62
CA CYS A 146 -27.94 1.60 -41.33
C CYS A 146 -27.28 2.26 -40.10
N ASP A 147 -25.98 2.59 -40.15
CA ASP A 147 -25.29 3.24 -39.02
C ASP A 147 -25.88 4.61 -38.70
N ALA A 148 -26.46 5.30 -39.70
CA ALA A 148 -27.12 6.60 -39.51
C ALA A 148 -28.24 6.54 -38.46
N LEU A 149 -28.82 5.36 -38.25
CA LEU A 149 -29.89 5.13 -37.27
C LEU A 149 -29.42 5.23 -35.80
N PHE A 150 -28.11 5.13 -35.54
CA PHE A 150 -27.52 5.52 -34.26
C PHE A 150 -27.27 7.02 -34.18
N MET A 151 -26.77 7.60 -35.28
CA MET A 151 -26.15 8.93 -35.26
C MET A 151 -27.18 10.05 -35.08
N ALA A 152 -28.22 10.06 -35.91
CA ALA A 152 -29.15 11.18 -36.03
C ALA A 152 -30.47 11.01 -35.27
N PRO A 153 -31.20 9.87 -35.34
CA PRO A 153 -32.53 9.76 -34.75
C PRO A 153 -32.62 10.10 -33.24
N PRO A 154 -31.67 9.66 -32.39
CA PRO A 154 -31.69 10.00 -30.96
C PRO A 154 -31.63 11.51 -30.69
N VAL A 155 -30.93 12.28 -31.53
CA VAL A 155 -30.85 13.74 -31.39
C VAL A 155 -32.22 14.38 -31.56
N TYR A 156 -32.96 14.02 -32.61
CA TYR A 156 -34.30 14.54 -32.85
C TYR A 156 -35.29 14.10 -31.76
N MET A 157 -35.15 12.88 -31.24
CA MET A 157 -35.98 12.40 -30.14
C MET A 157 -35.76 13.20 -28.86
N LYS A 158 -34.49 13.45 -28.54
CA LYS A 158 -34.12 14.21 -27.35
C LYS A 158 -34.49 15.69 -27.47
N LEU A 159 -34.40 16.29 -28.67
CA LEU A 159 -34.94 17.62 -28.96
C LEU A 159 -36.47 17.68 -28.76
N TYR A 160 -37.22 16.65 -29.18
CA TYR A 160 -38.65 16.58 -28.90
C TYR A 160 -38.93 16.59 -27.39
N ASN A 161 -38.20 15.81 -26.59
CA ASN A 161 -38.37 15.77 -25.14
C ASN A 161 -37.99 17.09 -24.45
N ILE A 162 -36.94 17.76 -24.93
CA ILE A 162 -36.47 19.03 -24.38
C ILE A 162 -37.43 20.19 -24.72
N THR A 163 -37.94 20.23 -25.96
CA THR A 163 -38.71 21.38 -26.47
C THR A 163 -40.23 21.18 -26.43
N GLY A 164 -40.70 19.93 -26.41
CA GLY A 164 -42.11 19.56 -26.60
C GLY A 164 -42.60 19.68 -28.06
N ASP A 165 -41.76 20.13 -29.01
CA ASP A 165 -42.19 20.38 -30.38
C ASP A 165 -42.27 19.08 -31.19
N LYS A 166 -43.49 18.69 -31.53
CA LYS A 166 -43.80 17.46 -32.26
C LYS A 166 -43.16 17.39 -33.65
N LYS A 167 -42.62 18.49 -34.22
CA LYS A 167 -41.93 18.45 -35.52
C LYS A 167 -40.73 17.52 -35.50
N PHE A 168 -39.98 17.47 -34.40
CA PHE A 168 -38.76 16.66 -34.31
C PHE A 168 -39.08 15.16 -34.33
N ILE A 169 -40.06 14.70 -33.54
CA ILE A 169 -40.48 13.29 -33.55
C ILE A 169 -41.15 12.89 -34.88
N ARG A 170 -41.90 13.78 -35.53
CA ARG A 170 -42.49 13.50 -36.85
C ARG A 170 -41.43 13.32 -37.93
N PHE A 171 -40.42 14.19 -37.94
CA PHE A 171 -39.30 14.08 -38.88
C PHE A 171 -38.50 12.80 -38.63
N MET A 172 -38.13 12.55 -37.37
CA MET A 172 -37.41 11.34 -36.98
C MET A 172 -38.15 10.06 -37.41
N ASP A 173 -39.45 9.96 -37.10
CA ASP A 173 -40.24 8.77 -37.45
C ASP A 173 -40.36 8.56 -38.96
N LYS A 174 -40.53 9.65 -39.72
CA LYS A 174 -40.59 9.59 -41.18
C LYS A 174 -39.30 9.06 -41.78
N GLU A 175 -38.16 9.67 -41.44
CA GLU A 175 -36.87 9.30 -42.01
C GLU A 175 -36.41 7.92 -41.53
N TYR A 176 -36.64 7.57 -40.26
CA TYR A 176 -36.31 6.24 -39.74
C TYR A 176 -37.08 5.15 -40.47
N LYS A 177 -38.39 5.35 -40.70
CA LYS A 177 -39.22 4.38 -41.44
C LYS A 177 -38.85 4.29 -42.90
N ALA A 178 -38.40 5.37 -43.53
CA ALA A 178 -37.88 5.32 -44.89
C ALA A 178 -36.64 4.41 -44.96
N THR A 179 -35.67 4.57 -44.04
CA THR A 179 -34.51 3.67 -43.94
C THR A 179 -34.90 2.24 -43.61
N TYR A 180 -35.82 2.02 -42.66
CA TYR A 180 -36.32 0.69 -42.31
C TYR A 180 -36.95 0.00 -43.52
N ASN A 181 -37.85 0.67 -44.23
CA ASN A 181 -38.52 0.11 -45.39
C ASN A 181 -37.54 -0.25 -46.52
N TYR A 182 -36.41 0.45 -46.60
CA TYR A 182 -35.41 0.26 -47.63
C TYR A 182 -34.35 -0.81 -47.26
N LEU A 183 -33.82 -0.79 -46.04
CA LEU A 183 -32.64 -1.58 -45.65
C LEU A 183 -32.94 -2.79 -44.75
N PHE A 184 -34.13 -2.88 -44.13
CA PHE A 184 -34.44 -3.99 -43.24
C PHE A 184 -34.90 -5.22 -44.02
N ASP A 185 -34.16 -6.32 -43.86
CA ASP A 185 -34.52 -7.61 -44.42
C ASP A 185 -35.54 -8.29 -43.50
N LYS A 186 -36.75 -8.51 -43.99
CA LYS A 186 -37.86 -9.08 -43.21
C LYS A 186 -37.73 -10.59 -42.98
N GLU A 187 -36.91 -11.28 -43.77
CA GLU A 187 -36.70 -12.73 -43.63
C GLU A 187 -35.69 -12.99 -42.52
N ASP A 188 -34.54 -12.30 -42.59
CA ASP A 188 -33.45 -12.46 -41.64
C ASP A 188 -33.58 -11.59 -40.39
N ASN A 189 -34.49 -10.60 -40.40
CA ASN A 189 -34.65 -9.62 -39.34
C ASN A 189 -33.34 -8.87 -39.00
N LEU A 190 -32.60 -8.48 -40.04
CA LEU A 190 -31.34 -7.73 -39.94
C LEU A 190 -31.32 -6.59 -40.96
N PHE A 191 -30.50 -5.57 -40.69
CA PHE A 191 -30.29 -4.45 -41.61
C PHE A 191 -29.12 -4.70 -42.54
N TYR A 192 -29.33 -4.53 -43.84
CA TYR A 192 -28.25 -4.32 -44.79
C TYR A 192 -27.52 -3.01 -44.46
N ARG A 193 -26.20 -2.98 -44.73
CA ARG A 193 -25.38 -1.79 -44.54
C ARG A 193 -25.92 -0.60 -45.34
N ASP A 194 -26.19 -0.85 -46.63
CA ASP A 194 -26.77 0.03 -47.65
C ASP A 194 -27.19 -0.83 -48.87
N HIS A 195 -27.73 -0.21 -49.92
CA HIS A 195 -28.28 -0.91 -51.10
C HIS A 195 -27.30 -1.85 -51.81
N ARG A 196 -25.99 -1.58 -51.76
CA ARG A 196 -24.99 -2.39 -52.45
C ARG A 196 -24.96 -3.82 -51.94
N TYR A 197 -25.46 -4.05 -50.72
CA TYR A 197 -25.46 -5.35 -50.05
C TYR A 197 -26.67 -6.22 -50.38
N PHE A 198 -27.69 -5.72 -51.08
CA PHE A 198 -28.92 -6.49 -51.36
C PHE A 198 -28.67 -7.77 -52.15
N THR A 199 -27.70 -7.75 -53.06
CA THR A 199 -27.36 -8.89 -53.92
C THR A 199 -26.05 -9.58 -53.51
N MET A 200 -25.30 -9.02 -52.56
CA MET A 200 -24.03 -9.58 -52.10
C MET A 200 -24.25 -10.82 -51.23
N LYS A 201 -23.34 -11.78 -51.37
CA LYS A 201 -23.34 -13.04 -50.62
C LYS A 201 -21.99 -13.26 -49.94
N GLU A 202 -22.04 -13.85 -48.75
CA GLU A 202 -20.87 -14.33 -48.01
C GLU A 202 -20.26 -15.56 -48.70
N ALA A 203 -19.07 -15.98 -48.27
CA ALA A 203 -18.39 -17.17 -48.82
C ALA A 203 -19.21 -18.46 -48.62
N ASN A 204 -20.03 -18.52 -47.56
CA ASN A 204 -20.94 -19.62 -47.27
C ASN A 204 -22.31 -19.53 -48.00
N GLY A 205 -22.50 -18.51 -48.87
CA GLY A 205 -23.73 -18.29 -49.63
C GLY A 205 -24.85 -17.55 -48.87
N ALA A 206 -24.66 -17.19 -47.60
CA ALA A 206 -25.60 -16.39 -46.84
C ALA A 206 -25.64 -14.93 -47.30
N LYS A 207 -26.66 -14.17 -46.91
CA LYS A 207 -26.71 -12.71 -47.07
C LYS A 207 -25.65 -12.05 -46.19
N VAL A 208 -25.07 -10.95 -46.66
CA VAL A 208 -24.04 -10.19 -45.92
C VAL A 208 -24.70 -9.24 -44.93
N PHE A 209 -24.62 -9.56 -43.64
CA PHE A 209 -25.04 -8.67 -42.55
C PHE A 209 -23.88 -8.34 -41.63
N TRP A 210 -23.52 -7.06 -41.62
CA TRP A 210 -22.40 -6.58 -40.84
C TRP A 210 -22.75 -6.44 -39.37
N GLY A 211 -21.93 -7.04 -38.50
CA GLY A 211 -22.11 -7.00 -37.05
C GLY A 211 -22.15 -5.58 -36.53
N ARG A 212 -21.16 -4.74 -36.88
CA ARG A 212 -21.10 -3.36 -36.40
C ARG A 212 -22.27 -2.52 -36.92
N GLY A 213 -22.67 -2.70 -38.18
CA GLY A 213 -23.83 -2.01 -38.75
C GLY A 213 -25.11 -2.26 -37.96
N ASN A 214 -25.40 -3.52 -37.65
CA ASN A 214 -26.56 -3.89 -36.83
C ASN A 214 -26.38 -3.48 -35.36
N GLY A 215 -25.14 -3.44 -34.86
CA GLY A 215 -24.78 -2.88 -33.56
C GLY A 215 -25.20 -1.41 -33.43
N TRP A 216 -24.87 -0.58 -34.42
CA TRP A 216 -25.32 0.82 -34.46
C TRP A 216 -26.84 0.94 -34.41
N VAL A 217 -27.57 0.17 -35.23
CA VAL A 217 -29.03 0.19 -35.23
C VAL A 217 -29.60 -0.13 -33.85
N LEU A 218 -29.11 -1.19 -33.20
CA LEU A 218 -29.55 -1.58 -31.86
C LEU A 218 -29.20 -0.54 -30.80
N GLY A 219 -27.98 0.00 -30.81
CA GLY A 219 -27.60 1.10 -29.91
C GLY A 219 -28.50 2.33 -30.09
N GLY A 220 -28.85 2.66 -31.33
CA GLY A 220 -29.73 3.79 -31.64
C GLY A 220 -31.17 3.56 -31.17
N LEU A 221 -31.66 2.32 -31.32
CA LEU A 221 -32.96 1.91 -30.80
C LEU A 221 -33.03 2.00 -29.28
N VAL A 222 -31.95 1.66 -28.56
CA VAL A 222 -31.89 1.86 -27.10
C VAL A 222 -32.07 3.34 -26.76
N GLU A 223 -31.30 4.23 -27.39
CA GLU A 223 -31.42 5.68 -27.12
C GLU A 223 -32.80 6.22 -27.49
N LEU A 224 -33.41 5.75 -28.58
CA LEU A 224 -34.78 6.10 -28.95
C LEU A 224 -35.81 5.61 -27.92
N LEU A 225 -35.73 4.36 -27.47
CA LEU A 225 -36.68 3.77 -26.52
C LEU A 225 -36.55 4.36 -25.12
N ARG A 226 -35.33 4.76 -24.73
CA ARG A 226 -35.03 5.50 -23.49
C ARG A 226 -35.74 6.85 -23.46
N GLU A 227 -35.79 7.53 -24.59
CA GLU A 227 -36.38 8.86 -24.72
C GLU A 227 -37.88 8.83 -25.09
N LEU A 228 -38.36 7.81 -25.80
CA LEU A 228 -39.76 7.74 -26.24
C LEU A 228 -40.73 7.63 -25.04
N PRO A 229 -41.74 8.51 -24.91
CA PRO A 229 -42.73 8.38 -23.84
C PRO A 229 -43.47 7.03 -23.87
N ALA A 230 -43.73 6.41 -22.71
CA ALA A 230 -44.34 5.09 -22.61
C ALA A 230 -45.69 4.95 -23.35
N LYS A 231 -46.50 6.03 -23.37
CA LYS A 231 -47.81 6.08 -24.06
C LYS A 231 -47.73 6.66 -25.48
N SER A 232 -46.54 6.84 -26.05
CA SER A 232 -46.37 7.38 -27.39
C SER A 232 -46.91 6.42 -28.45
N LYS A 233 -47.69 6.92 -29.42
CA LYS A 233 -48.18 6.13 -30.56
C LYS A 233 -47.06 5.55 -31.44
N TYR A 234 -45.85 6.12 -31.33
CA TYR A 234 -44.68 5.70 -32.10
C TYR A 234 -43.95 4.50 -31.45
N ARG A 235 -44.06 4.35 -30.12
CA ARG A 235 -43.31 3.35 -29.35
C ARG A 235 -43.51 1.90 -29.80
N PRO A 236 -44.73 1.43 -30.16
CA PRO A 236 -44.93 0.03 -30.58
C PRO A 236 -44.06 -0.40 -31.76
N PHE A 237 -43.84 0.46 -32.75
CA PHE A 237 -43.01 0.16 -33.92
C PHE A 237 -41.54 -0.08 -33.52
N TYR A 238 -40.96 0.85 -32.75
CA TYR A 238 -39.56 0.75 -32.32
C TYR A 238 -39.33 -0.39 -31.34
N GLN A 239 -40.31 -0.66 -30.47
CA GLN A 239 -40.25 -1.78 -29.53
C GLN A 239 -40.29 -3.12 -30.28
N ASP A 240 -41.20 -3.30 -31.24
CA ASP A 240 -41.27 -4.51 -32.07
C ASP A 240 -39.97 -4.73 -32.85
N LEU A 241 -39.44 -3.67 -33.49
CA LEU A 241 -38.18 -3.74 -34.23
C LEU A 241 -37.00 -4.12 -33.32
N PHE A 242 -36.88 -3.48 -32.15
CA PHE A 242 -35.86 -3.78 -31.16
C PHE A 242 -35.94 -5.26 -30.71
N GLN A 243 -37.12 -5.74 -30.36
CA GLN A 243 -37.32 -7.13 -29.93
C GLN A 243 -36.99 -8.14 -31.04
N LYS A 244 -37.33 -7.84 -32.30
CA LYS A 244 -36.98 -8.68 -33.45
C LYS A 244 -35.48 -8.78 -33.64
N LEU A 245 -34.78 -7.64 -33.62
CA LEU A 245 -33.32 -7.61 -33.74
C LEU A 245 -32.65 -8.35 -32.58
N CYS A 246 -33.05 -8.10 -31.32
CA CYS A 246 -32.50 -8.79 -30.15
C CYS A 246 -32.68 -10.32 -30.23
N ARG A 247 -33.86 -10.80 -30.62
CA ARG A 247 -34.11 -12.25 -30.84
C ARG A 247 -33.27 -12.82 -31.97
N ARG A 248 -32.97 -12.03 -33.00
CA ARG A 248 -32.13 -12.46 -34.10
C ARG A 248 -30.65 -12.51 -33.72
N ILE A 249 -30.13 -11.52 -32.99
CA ILE A 249 -28.70 -11.46 -32.65
C ILE A 249 -28.31 -12.43 -31.55
N ALA A 250 -29.19 -12.73 -30.57
CA ALA A 250 -28.87 -13.61 -29.45
C ALA A 250 -28.30 -15.00 -29.87
N PRO A 251 -28.93 -15.75 -30.79
CA PRO A 251 -28.39 -17.04 -31.25
C PRO A 251 -27.16 -16.91 -32.16
N LEU A 252 -26.79 -15.71 -32.60
CA LEU A 252 -25.60 -15.46 -33.43
C LEU A 252 -24.34 -15.19 -32.59
N GLN A 253 -24.45 -15.24 -31.25
CA GLN A 253 -23.29 -15.12 -30.37
C GLN A 253 -22.40 -16.36 -30.47
N ASN A 254 -21.11 -16.16 -30.75
CA ASN A 254 -20.16 -17.26 -30.87
C ASN A 254 -19.81 -17.88 -29.50
N LYS A 255 -19.15 -19.04 -29.54
CA LYS A 255 -18.76 -19.79 -28.33
C LYS A 255 -17.82 -19.01 -27.41
N ASP A 256 -17.00 -18.14 -27.98
CA ASP A 256 -16.09 -17.21 -27.29
C ASP A 256 -16.80 -16.02 -26.62
N GLY A 257 -18.11 -15.87 -26.83
CA GLY A 257 -18.93 -14.82 -26.24
C GLY A 257 -19.02 -13.54 -27.06
N PHE A 258 -18.25 -13.42 -28.14
CA PHE A 258 -18.31 -12.29 -29.05
C PHE A 258 -19.37 -12.51 -30.14
N TRP A 259 -19.79 -11.41 -30.74
CA TRP A 259 -20.31 -11.40 -32.11
C TRP A 259 -19.18 -10.97 -33.03
N HIS A 260 -19.08 -11.59 -34.19
CA HIS A 260 -17.99 -11.37 -35.13
C HIS A 260 -18.39 -10.40 -36.24
N ALA A 261 -17.42 -9.99 -37.06
CA ALA A 261 -17.64 -8.94 -38.05
C ALA A 261 -18.76 -9.29 -39.06
N SER A 262 -18.86 -10.54 -39.50
CA SER A 262 -20.04 -11.06 -40.22
C SER A 262 -20.94 -11.83 -39.27
N LEU A 263 -22.24 -11.51 -39.28
CA LEU A 263 -23.23 -12.15 -38.42
C LEU A 263 -23.65 -13.54 -38.91
N LEU A 264 -23.66 -13.76 -40.23
CA LEU A 264 -24.10 -15.03 -40.84
C LEU A 264 -22.95 -15.88 -41.39
N ASP A 265 -21.72 -15.36 -41.42
CA ASP A 265 -20.51 -16.11 -41.78
C ASP A 265 -19.34 -15.83 -40.81
N PRO A 266 -19.46 -16.19 -39.52
CA PRO A 266 -18.39 -15.96 -38.55
C PRO A 266 -17.12 -16.77 -38.87
N ALA A 267 -17.22 -17.87 -39.63
CA ALA A 267 -16.07 -18.67 -40.04
C ALA A 267 -15.10 -17.90 -40.95
N SER A 268 -15.62 -17.01 -41.81
CA SER A 268 -14.81 -16.13 -42.65
C SER A 268 -14.15 -14.99 -41.87
N TYR A 269 -14.66 -14.67 -40.67
CA TYR A 269 -14.18 -13.58 -39.81
C TYR A 269 -14.07 -14.00 -38.34
N PRO A 270 -13.23 -14.99 -37.99
CA PRO A 270 -13.28 -15.66 -36.69
C PRO A 270 -12.67 -14.85 -35.53
N SER A 271 -12.18 -13.64 -35.79
CA SER A 271 -11.57 -12.78 -34.77
C SER A 271 -12.64 -12.25 -33.80
N PRO A 272 -12.34 -12.16 -32.50
CA PRO A 272 -13.12 -11.35 -31.57
C PRO A 272 -13.34 -9.94 -32.11
N GLU A 273 -14.49 -9.36 -31.80
CA GLU A 273 -14.90 -8.05 -32.30
C GLU A 273 -15.71 -7.28 -31.26
N THR A 274 -15.13 -6.23 -30.69
CA THR A 274 -15.71 -5.52 -29.55
C THR A 274 -16.67 -4.41 -29.95
N SER A 275 -16.57 -3.85 -31.15
CA SER A 275 -17.42 -2.72 -31.56
C SER A 275 -18.90 -3.12 -31.72
N CYS A 276 -19.20 -4.28 -32.32
CA CYS A 276 -20.57 -4.79 -32.36
C CYS A 276 -20.99 -5.47 -31.05
N SER A 277 -20.10 -6.26 -30.44
CA SER A 277 -20.39 -6.96 -29.18
C SER A 277 -20.75 -5.99 -28.06
N GLY A 278 -20.09 -4.82 -27.99
CA GLY A 278 -20.43 -3.74 -27.06
C GLY A 278 -21.87 -3.26 -27.23
N PHE A 279 -22.29 -2.94 -28.46
CA PHE A 279 -23.66 -2.51 -28.73
C PHE A 279 -24.70 -3.60 -28.49
N PHE A 280 -24.39 -4.86 -28.79
CA PHE A 280 -25.29 -5.97 -28.55
C PHE A 280 -25.48 -6.25 -27.06
N VAL A 281 -24.40 -6.26 -26.27
CA VAL A 281 -24.50 -6.36 -24.81
C VAL A 281 -25.29 -5.16 -24.26
N TYR A 282 -25.03 -3.94 -24.74
CA TYR A 282 -25.78 -2.75 -24.35
C TYR A 282 -27.28 -2.91 -24.60
N ALA A 283 -27.68 -3.29 -25.81
CA ALA A 283 -29.08 -3.46 -26.18
C ALA A 283 -29.75 -4.61 -25.42
N LEU A 284 -29.12 -5.77 -25.32
CA LEU A 284 -29.68 -6.92 -24.60
C LEU A 284 -29.85 -6.62 -23.11
N ALA A 285 -28.85 -5.98 -22.48
CA ALA A 285 -28.92 -5.59 -21.08
C ALA A 285 -30.03 -4.55 -20.84
N TYR A 286 -30.11 -3.51 -21.68
CA TYR A 286 -31.20 -2.54 -21.64
C TYR A 286 -32.58 -3.21 -21.79
N GLY A 287 -32.72 -4.12 -22.75
CA GLY A 287 -33.97 -4.81 -23.01
C GLY A 287 -34.47 -5.63 -21.81
N ILE A 288 -33.57 -6.28 -21.09
CA ILE A 288 -33.91 -6.98 -19.84
C ILE A 288 -34.26 -5.97 -18.73
N ASN A 289 -33.45 -4.92 -18.54
CA ASN A 289 -33.66 -3.90 -17.51
C ASN A 289 -35.01 -3.20 -17.62
N GLU A 290 -35.47 -2.97 -18.86
CA GLU A 290 -36.75 -2.30 -19.15
C GLU A 290 -37.92 -3.28 -19.33
N GLY A 291 -37.71 -4.59 -19.11
CA GLY A 291 -38.75 -5.63 -19.26
C GLY A 291 -39.22 -5.86 -20.71
N LEU A 292 -38.44 -5.42 -21.70
CA LEU A 292 -38.69 -5.65 -23.13
C LEU A 292 -38.25 -7.05 -23.58
N LEU A 293 -37.32 -7.67 -22.87
CA LEU A 293 -36.80 -9.02 -23.14
C LEU A 293 -36.94 -9.91 -21.88
N PRO A 294 -37.38 -11.17 -22.03
CA PRO A 294 -37.43 -12.12 -20.91
C PRO A 294 -36.04 -12.35 -20.31
N LYS A 295 -35.88 -12.13 -19.00
CA LYS A 295 -34.60 -12.23 -18.32
C LYS A 295 -33.99 -13.64 -18.46
N GLU A 296 -34.79 -14.67 -18.30
CA GLU A 296 -34.37 -16.08 -18.30
C GLU A 296 -33.78 -16.50 -19.65
N GLU A 297 -34.26 -15.90 -20.74
CA GLU A 297 -33.81 -16.19 -22.11
C GLU A 297 -32.52 -15.42 -22.44
N PHE A 298 -32.44 -14.14 -22.07
CA PHE A 298 -31.38 -13.25 -22.55
C PHE A 298 -30.24 -13.00 -21.55
N MET A 299 -30.44 -13.24 -20.25
CA MET A 299 -29.39 -13.03 -19.24
C MET A 299 -28.11 -13.83 -19.53
N PRO A 300 -28.16 -15.13 -19.90
CA PRO A 300 -26.94 -15.88 -20.20
C PRO A 300 -26.14 -15.31 -21.38
N VAL A 301 -26.82 -14.72 -22.37
CA VAL A 301 -26.22 -14.08 -23.54
C VAL A 301 -25.50 -12.79 -23.14
N VAL A 302 -26.12 -12.00 -22.26
CA VAL A 302 -25.53 -10.77 -21.68
C VAL A 302 -24.32 -11.10 -20.81
N GLU A 303 -24.44 -12.08 -19.91
CA GLU A 303 -23.34 -12.52 -19.03
C GLU A 303 -22.12 -12.93 -19.85
N LYS A 304 -22.33 -13.81 -20.83
CA LYS A 304 -21.26 -14.29 -21.70
C LYS A 304 -20.64 -13.18 -22.55
N GLY A 305 -21.46 -12.25 -23.06
CA GLY A 305 -20.98 -11.12 -23.86
C GLY A 305 -20.21 -10.10 -23.02
N TRP A 306 -20.67 -9.77 -21.82
CA TRP A 306 -19.98 -8.87 -20.92
C TRP A 306 -18.64 -9.45 -20.45
N GLN A 307 -18.59 -10.74 -20.12
CA GLN A 307 -17.34 -11.43 -19.77
C GLN A 307 -16.32 -11.39 -20.91
N ALA A 308 -16.77 -11.63 -22.14
CA ALA A 308 -15.93 -11.54 -23.33
C ALA A 308 -15.36 -10.11 -23.52
N LEU A 309 -16.21 -9.08 -23.42
CA LEU A 309 -15.78 -7.67 -23.50
C LEU A 309 -14.74 -7.32 -22.44
N VAL A 310 -14.94 -7.74 -21.19
CA VAL A 310 -13.99 -7.47 -20.08
C VAL A 310 -12.67 -8.22 -20.29
N SER A 311 -12.68 -9.43 -20.85
CA SER A 311 -11.46 -10.24 -21.05
C SER A 311 -10.47 -9.64 -22.04
N VAL A 312 -10.89 -8.67 -22.86
CA VAL A 312 -10.06 -8.00 -23.86
C VAL A 312 -9.76 -6.54 -23.52
N VAL A 313 -10.02 -6.13 -22.27
CA VAL A 313 -9.51 -4.89 -21.70
C VAL A 313 -8.09 -5.15 -21.19
N GLY A 314 -7.10 -4.59 -21.88
CA GLY A 314 -5.68 -4.68 -21.52
C GLY A 314 -5.42 -4.17 -20.10
N GLU A 315 -4.30 -4.58 -19.49
CA GLU A 315 -3.97 -4.22 -18.10
C GLU A 315 -3.96 -2.71 -17.87
N ASP A 316 -3.48 -1.93 -18.85
CA ASP A 316 -3.46 -0.47 -18.88
C ASP A 316 -4.85 0.18 -19.04
N GLY A 317 -5.88 -0.59 -19.39
CA GLY A 317 -7.25 -0.13 -19.63
C GLY A 317 -7.61 0.03 -21.11
N LYS A 318 -6.70 -0.25 -22.05
CA LYS A 318 -7.00 -0.21 -23.49
C LYS A 318 -8.01 -1.30 -23.87
N LEU A 319 -9.10 -0.93 -24.55
CA LEU A 319 -10.00 -1.91 -25.14
C LEU A 319 -9.45 -2.40 -26.48
N GLY A 320 -9.17 -3.70 -26.59
CA GLY A 320 -8.68 -4.33 -27.82
C GLY A 320 -9.81 -4.78 -28.75
N TYR A 321 -9.40 -5.33 -29.90
CA TYR A 321 -10.27 -5.94 -30.90
C TYR A 321 -11.41 -5.04 -31.42
N VAL A 322 -11.18 -3.74 -31.52
CA VAL A 322 -12.14 -2.83 -32.15
C VAL A 322 -11.87 -2.80 -33.66
N GLN A 323 -12.88 -3.04 -34.49
CA GLN A 323 -12.71 -2.88 -35.94
C GLN A 323 -12.28 -1.44 -36.31
N PRO A 324 -11.52 -1.24 -37.41
CA PRO A 324 -11.25 0.08 -37.96
C PRO A 324 -12.48 0.65 -38.68
N ILE A 325 -12.48 1.96 -38.96
CA ILE A 325 -13.50 2.60 -39.81
C ILE A 325 -13.51 1.93 -41.19
N GLY A 326 -14.71 1.62 -41.70
CA GLY A 326 -14.89 0.93 -42.98
C GLY A 326 -16.36 0.82 -43.35
N ALA A 327 -16.62 0.23 -44.53
CA ALA A 327 -17.97 -0.01 -45.03
C ALA A 327 -18.32 -1.50 -45.11
N ASP A 328 -17.42 -2.39 -44.70
CA ASP A 328 -17.48 -3.85 -44.83
C ASP A 328 -16.76 -4.56 -43.65
N PRO A 329 -17.01 -5.87 -43.40
CA PRO A 329 -16.32 -6.64 -42.37
C PRO A 329 -14.80 -6.73 -42.59
N LYS A 330 -14.00 -6.44 -41.56
CA LYS A 330 -12.51 -6.53 -41.60
C LYS A 330 -11.96 -7.52 -40.56
N LYS A 331 -10.73 -7.99 -40.79
CA LYS A 331 -9.95 -8.74 -39.79
C LYS A 331 -9.50 -7.81 -38.67
N VAL A 332 -9.50 -8.31 -37.44
CA VAL A 332 -9.25 -7.53 -36.23
C VAL A 332 -8.17 -8.21 -35.38
N THR A 333 -7.32 -7.39 -34.74
CA THR A 333 -6.24 -7.84 -33.84
C THR A 333 -6.42 -7.27 -32.43
N PRO A 334 -5.80 -7.86 -31.40
CA PRO A 334 -5.89 -7.35 -30.03
C PRO A 334 -5.43 -5.90 -29.87
N ASP A 335 -4.47 -5.46 -30.68
CA ASP A 335 -3.91 -4.10 -30.60
C ASP A 335 -4.78 -3.02 -31.28
N MET A 336 -5.75 -3.43 -32.11
CA MET A 336 -6.64 -2.50 -32.79
C MET A 336 -7.67 -1.94 -31.81
N THR A 337 -7.73 -0.61 -31.74
CA THR A 337 -8.71 0.14 -30.96
C THR A 337 -9.19 1.34 -31.76
N GLU A 338 -10.47 1.66 -31.66
CA GLU A 338 -11.10 2.84 -32.24
C GLU A 338 -12.08 3.43 -31.22
N VAL A 339 -12.22 4.75 -31.21
CA VAL A 339 -12.84 5.50 -30.09
C VAL A 339 -14.30 5.09 -29.82
N TYR A 340 -15.03 4.66 -30.83
CA TYR A 340 -16.41 4.18 -30.65
C TYR A 340 -16.52 2.85 -29.90
N GLY A 341 -15.48 1.99 -29.91
CA GLY A 341 -15.45 0.73 -29.17
C GLY A 341 -15.54 0.97 -27.66
N PRO A 342 -14.64 1.76 -27.05
CA PRO A 342 -14.75 2.24 -25.67
C PRO A 342 -16.10 2.89 -25.36
N GLY A 343 -16.67 3.67 -26.30
CA GLY A 343 -18.01 4.24 -26.14
C GLY A 343 -19.09 3.17 -25.96
N ALA A 344 -19.12 2.18 -26.85
CA ALA A 344 -20.05 1.05 -26.77
C ALA A 344 -19.83 0.22 -25.50
N PHE A 345 -18.58 0.00 -25.08
CA PHE A 345 -18.23 -0.68 -23.84
C PHE A 345 -18.78 0.04 -22.61
N LEU A 346 -18.63 1.37 -22.55
CA LEU A 346 -19.16 2.17 -21.43
C LEU A 346 -20.69 2.12 -21.38
N MET A 347 -21.37 2.23 -22.52
CA MET A 347 -22.83 2.08 -22.58
C MET A 347 -23.28 0.70 -22.09
N ALA A 348 -22.64 -0.38 -22.58
CA ALA A 348 -22.89 -1.74 -22.11
C ALA A 348 -22.69 -1.87 -20.59
N GLY A 349 -21.56 -1.37 -20.08
CA GLY A 349 -21.24 -1.40 -18.67
C GLY A 349 -22.26 -0.65 -17.80
N THR A 350 -22.86 0.43 -18.30
CA THR A 350 -23.89 1.17 -17.54
C THR A 350 -25.16 0.35 -17.33
N GLU A 351 -25.58 -0.45 -18.32
CA GLU A 351 -26.75 -1.32 -18.20
C GLU A 351 -26.45 -2.58 -17.39
N VAL A 352 -25.26 -3.16 -17.55
CA VAL A 352 -24.79 -4.27 -16.70
C VAL A 352 -24.66 -3.81 -15.24
N TYR A 353 -24.23 -2.57 -14.98
CA TYR A 353 -24.17 -2.01 -13.64
C TYR A 353 -25.54 -1.91 -12.97
N ARG A 354 -26.60 -1.58 -13.72
CA ARG A 354 -27.98 -1.56 -13.22
C ARG A 354 -28.48 -2.94 -12.80
N MET A 355 -28.01 -4.00 -13.46
CA MET A 355 -28.34 -5.40 -13.17
C MET A 355 -27.52 -5.99 -12.03
N ALA A 356 -26.33 -5.43 -11.80
CA ALA A 356 -25.38 -5.94 -10.86
C ALA A 356 -25.85 -5.79 -9.42
N GLN A 357 -25.56 -6.81 -8.62
CA GLN A 357 -25.84 -6.77 -7.20
C GLN A 357 -24.76 -5.95 -6.48
N ASP A 358 -25.18 -5.24 -5.43
CA ASP A 358 -24.25 -4.81 -4.40
C ASP A 358 -23.65 -6.08 -3.79
N THR A 359 -22.32 -6.13 -3.67
CA THR A 359 -21.61 -7.30 -3.17
C THR A 359 -22.29 -7.86 -1.91
N PRO A 360 -22.84 -9.09 -1.91
CA PRO A 360 -23.10 -9.78 -0.66
C PRO A 360 -21.72 -10.04 -0.06
N ARG A 361 -21.30 -9.20 0.89
CA ARG A 361 -20.05 -9.36 1.64
C ARG A 361 -20.18 -10.58 2.57
N GLN A 362 -20.17 -11.78 2.01
CA GLN A 362 -19.87 -12.97 2.78
C GLN A 362 -18.37 -12.94 3.07
N HIS A 363 -18.05 -12.51 4.29
CA HIS A 363 -16.70 -12.35 4.87
C HIS A 363 -15.93 -11.07 4.51
N ALA A 364 -16.54 -9.88 4.58
CA ALA A 364 -15.72 -8.68 4.65
C ALA A 364 -14.83 -8.71 5.90
N ASN A 365 -13.52 -8.62 5.70
CA ASN A 365 -12.57 -8.60 6.81
C ASN A 365 -12.74 -7.33 7.65
N ILE A 366 -13.19 -6.23 7.03
CA ILE A 366 -13.45 -4.95 7.69
C ILE A 366 -14.95 -4.59 7.58
N SER A 367 -15.59 -4.30 8.72
CA SER A 367 -17.02 -3.96 8.76
C SER A 367 -17.34 -2.67 8.01
N GLN A 368 -18.34 -2.71 7.12
CA GLN A 368 -18.82 -1.51 6.43
C GLN A 368 -19.49 -0.49 7.38
N SER A 369 -20.07 -0.93 8.50
CA SER A 369 -20.58 0.02 9.50
C SER A 369 -19.42 0.79 10.12
N ARG A 370 -18.33 0.09 10.45
CA ARG A 370 -17.14 0.71 11.06
C ARG A 370 -16.45 1.67 10.10
N ILE A 371 -16.36 1.32 8.80
CA ILE A 371 -15.84 2.21 7.77
C ILE A 371 -16.64 3.52 7.71
N ARG A 372 -17.98 3.45 7.72
CA ARG A 372 -18.83 4.64 7.69
C ARG A 372 -18.72 5.49 8.96
N GLU A 373 -18.63 4.87 10.12
CA GLU A 373 -18.37 5.57 11.39
C GLU A 373 -17.05 6.32 11.35
N ILE A 374 -15.98 5.67 10.89
CA ILE A 374 -14.65 6.28 10.79
C ILE A 374 -14.65 7.38 9.73
N ALA A 375 -15.27 7.16 8.57
CA ALA A 375 -15.38 8.17 7.50
C ALA A 375 -16.02 9.47 8.01
N ALA A 376 -17.01 9.38 8.91
CA ALA A 376 -17.62 10.54 9.55
C ALA A 376 -16.66 11.31 10.49
N MET A 377 -15.56 10.70 10.93
CA MET A 377 -14.52 11.34 11.76
C MET A 377 -13.43 12.02 10.91
N LEU A 378 -13.27 11.64 9.64
CA LEU A 378 -12.17 12.10 8.79
C LEU A 378 -12.45 13.49 8.17
N PRO A 379 -11.40 14.31 7.93
CA PRO A 379 -11.53 15.56 7.17
C PRO A 379 -12.00 15.30 5.74
N ASP A 380 -12.61 16.29 5.08
CA ASP A 380 -13.08 16.20 3.68
C ASP A 380 -11.93 16.00 2.70
N LYS A 381 -10.83 16.73 2.89
CA LYS A 381 -9.66 16.65 2.04
C LYS A 381 -8.67 15.62 2.61
N PRO A 382 -7.89 14.94 1.74
CA PRO A 382 -6.75 14.16 2.18
C PRO A 382 -5.75 15.07 2.88
N GLU A 383 -5.28 14.64 4.04
CA GLU A 383 -4.29 15.37 4.83
C GLU A 383 -3.29 14.36 5.36
N GLY A 384 -2.02 14.61 5.06
CA GLY A 384 -0.91 13.83 5.60
C GLY A 384 -0.43 14.38 6.92
N ILE A 385 0.48 13.66 7.56
CA ILE A 385 1.10 14.16 8.77
C ILE A 385 1.99 15.37 8.44
N GLY A 386 2.69 15.38 7.30
CA GLY A 386 3.64 16.42 6.86
C GLY A 386 3.11 17.86 6.86
N VAL A 387 3.92 18.81 7.32
CA VAL A 387 3.57 20.25 7.29
C VAL A 387 3.75 20.83 5.90
N SER A 388 2.69 21.43 5.35
CA SER A 388 2.74 22.10 4.04
C SER A 388 3.85 23.14 3.96
N TYR A 389 4.49 23.25 2.78
CA TYR A 389 5.41 24.33 2.46
C TYR A 389 4.75 25.71 2.60
N LYS A 390 3.43 25.81 2.72
CA LYS A 390 2.74 27.09 2.95
C LYS A 390 2.96 27.64 4.37
N ASP A 391 3.23 26.79 5.35
CA ASP A 391 3.46 27.23 6.74
C ASP A 391 4.88 27.79 6.94
N ARG A 392 5.04 29.08 6.63
CA ARG A 392 6.36 29.75 6.76
C ARG A 392 6.80 29.90 8.19
N THR A 393 5.89 30.01 9.15
CA THR A 393 6.22 30.08 10.58
C THR A 393 6.92 28.81 11.03
N PHE A 394 6.37 27.66 10.65
CA PHE A 394 6.96 26.37 10.96
C PHE A 394 8.34 26.19 10.31
N TRP A 395 8.42 26.36 8.99
CA TRP A 395 9.64 26.05 8.25
C TRP A 395 10.79 27.05 8.48
N ASN A 396 10.49 28.31 8.82
CA ASN A 396 11.51 29.27 9.23
C ASN A 396 12.17 28.85 10.55
N LYS A 397 11.41 28.34 11.53
CA LYS A 397 11.98 27.81 12.78
C LYS A 397 12.84 26.56 12.54
N VAL A 398 12.40 25.63 11.69
CA VAL A 398 13.21 24.44 11.34
C VAL A 398 14.55 24.85 10.70
N LYS A 399 14.52 25.92 9.88
CA LYS A 399 15.69 26.46 9.18
C LYS A 399 16.77 27.00 10.12
N GLU A 400 16.43 27.36 11.36
CA GLU A 400 17.39 27.83 12.37
C GLU A 400 18.29 26.70 12.91
N SER A 401 17.95 25.44 12.66
CA SER A 401 18.76 24.30 13.09
C SER A 401 20.02 24.14 12.23
N SER A 402 21.16 23.80 12.84
CA SER A 402 22.43 23.53 12.13
C SER A 402 22.33 22.41 11.08
N LYS A 403 21.45 21.43 11.30
CA LYS A 403 21.14 20.37 10.32
C LYS A 403 20.42 20.92 9.09
N ALA A 404 19.51 21.89 9.28
CA ALA A 404 18.84 22.54 8.16
C ALA A 404 19.81 23.39 7.36
N GLU A 405 20.68 24.15 8.02
CA GLU A 405 21.75 24.91 7.36
C GLU A 405 22.58 24.00 6.45
N LYS A 406 23.12 22.89 6.99
CA LYS A 406 23.89 21.91 6.22
C LYS A 406 23.12 21.32 5.03
N LEU A 407 21.83 21.00 5.20
CA LEU A 407 21.00 20.52 4.09
C LEU A 407 20.92 21.55 2.96
N LEU A 408 20.69 22.82 3.30
CA LEU A 408 20.47 23.89 2.33
C LEU A 408 21.75 24.33 1.62
N THR A 409 22.89 24.39 2.32
CA THR A 409 24.15 24.91 1.79
C THR A 409 24.99 23.85 1.09
N GLU A 410 24.96 22.61 1.57
CA GLU A 410 25.84 21.54 1.09
C GLU A 410 25.05 20.41 0.40
N GLU A 411 24.15 19.75 1.13
CA GLU A 411 23.64 18.44 0.72
C GLU A 411 22.64 18.52 -0.45
N ALA A 412 21.60 19.36 -0.36
CA ALA A 412 20.61 19.50 -1.42
C ALA A 412 21.20 20.08 -2.72
N PRO A 413 22.07 21.11 -2.69
CA PRO A 413 22.80 21.54 -3.88
C PRO A 413 23.67 20.44 -4.50
N ALA A 414 24.39 19.66 -3.69
CA ALA A 414 25.21 18.55 -4.17
C ALA A 414 24.35 17.43 -4.80
N LEU A 415 23.23 17.07 -4.18
CA LEU A 415 22.26 16.12 -4.74
C LEU A 415 21.69 16.65 -6.06
N LEU A 416 21.22 17.90 -6.10
CA LEU A 416 20.68 18.51 -7.31
C LEU A 416 21.71 18.45 -8.47
N LYS A 417 22.98 18.75 -8.20
CA LYS A 417 24.07 18.66 -9.19
C LYS A 417 24.33 17.23 -9.65
N LYS A 418 24.32 16.25 -8.74
CA LYS A 418 24.55 14.84 -9.05
C LYS A 418 23.40 14.22 -9.86
N GLY A 419 22.18 14.74 -9.66
CA GLY A 419 20.96 14.17 -10.24
C GLY A 419 20.51 12.90 -9.51
N MET A 420 19.28 12.47 -9.82
CA MET A 420 18.71 11.26 -9.23
C MET A 420 19.52 10.02 -9.69
N PRO A 421 19.98 9.16 -8.77
CA PRO A 421 20.63 7.90 -9.14
C PRO A 421 19.71 7.05 -10.03
N PRO A 422 20.18 6.42 -11.12
CA PRO A 422 19.34 5.58 -11.98
C PRO A 422 18.90 4.30 -11.27
N PHE A 423 17.81 3.70 -11.74
CA PHE A 423 17.48 2.31 -11.42
C PHE A 423 18.26 1.42 -12.40
N VAL A 424 19.03 0.47 -11.87
CA VAL A 424 19.95 -0.39 -12.62
C VAL A 424 19.58 -1.85 -12.36
N ASP A 425 19.08 -2.54 -13.38
CA ASP A 425 18.58 -3.91 -13.27
C ASP A 425 19.64 -4.89 -12.76
N SER A 426 20.90 -4.73 -13.20
CA SER A 426 21.99 -5.60 -12.76
C SER A 426 22.30 -5.48 -11.27
N LEU A 427 22.06 -4.31 -10.65
CA LEU A 427 22.19 -4.11 -9.21
C LEU A 427 21.01 -4.71 -8.45
N TYR A 428 19.79 -4.57 -8.98
CA TYR A 428 18.59 -5.17 -8.37
C TYR A 428 18.69 -6.70 -8.39
N LEU A 429 18.97 -7.28 -9.55
CA LEU A 429 19.09 -8.72 -9.77
C LEU A 429 20.41 -9.32 -9.23
N HIS A 430 21.27 -8.49 -8.60
CA HIS A 430 22.54 -8.96 -8.07
C HIS A 430 22.33 -10.03 -6.99
N LEU A 431 21.36 -9.83 -6.09
CA LEU A 431 21.03 -10.79 -5.05
C LEU A 431 20.66 -12.16 -5.64
N ASN A 432 19.85 -12.19 -6.70
CA ASN A 432 19.42 -13.43 -7.36
C ASN A 432 20.58 -14.19 -8.01
N LYS A 433 21.69 -13.50 -8.32
CA LYS A 433 22.88 -14.10 -8.97
C LYS A 433 23.98 -14.48 -7.98
N THR A 434 24.18 -13.69 -6.93
CA THR A 434 25.37 -13.81 -6.06
C THR A 434 25.05 -14.04 -4.59
N ASN A 435 23.77 -14.03 -4.21
CA ASN A 435 23.30 -13.99 -2.81
C ASN A 435 23.79 -12.76 -2.01
N VAL A 436 24.35 -11.73 -2.67
CA VAL A 436 24.76 -10.47 -2.02
C VAL A 436 23.64 -9.42 -2.11
N ARG A 437 23.17 -8.95 -0.94
CA ARG A 437 21.99 -8.08 -0.81
C ARG A 437 22.24 -6.59 -1.06
N LEU A 438 23.37 -6.05 -0.58
CA LEU A 438 23.58 -4.61 -0.42
C LEU A 438 23.49 -3.77 -1.72
N PRO A 439 23.99 -4.20 -2.89
CA PRO A 439 24.02 -3.35 -4.08
C PRO A 439 22.63 -2.84 -4.52
N GLY A 440 21.65 -3.73 -4.62
CA GLY A 440 20.29 -3.37 -5.02
C GLY A 440 19.57 -2.53 -3.95
N GLU A 441 19.74 -2.85 -2.68
CA GLU A 441 19.15 -2.09 -1.57
C GLU A 441 19.70 -0.66 -1.49
N ASN A 442 21.02 -0.49 -1.60
CA ASN A 442 21.66 0.83 -1.59
C ASN A 442 21.15 1.71 -2.73
N MET A 443 20.97 1.15 -3.92
CA MET A 443 20.42 1.85 -5.07
C MET A 443 18.98 2.35 -4.82
N ILE A 444 18.11 1.48 -4.32
CA ILE A 444 16.71 1.81 -4.02
C ILE A 444 16.65 2.92 -2.95
N ASN A 445 17.38 2.74 -1.85
CA ASN A 445 17.39 3.71 -0.74
C ASN A 445 17.95 5.07 -1.16
N ALA A 446 18.99 5.11 -2.00
CA ALA A 446 19.55 6.37 -2.50
C ALA A 446 18.55 7.17 -3.36
N ARG A 447 17.68 6.48 -4.11
CA ARG A 447 16.62 7.10 -4.93
C ARG A 447 15.53 7.73 -4.06
N TYR A 448 15.08 7.04 -3.01
CA TYR A 448 14.15 7.62 -2.04
C TYR A 448 14.79 8.79 -1.28
N HIS A 449 16.06 8.64 -0.89
CA HIS A 449 16.82 9.69 -0.22
C HIS A 449 16.91 10.98 -1.03
N TYR A 450 17.15 10.86 -2.33
CA TYR A 450 17.16 11.98 -3.25
C TYR A 450 15.86 12.80 -3.19
N LEU A 451 14.70 12.14 -3.30
CA LEU A 451 13.40 12.81 -3.32
C LEU A 451 13.16 13.62 -2.04
N PHE A 452 13.34 13.00 -0.86
CA PHE A 452 12.93 13.65 0.37
C PHE A 452 13.89 14.77 0.79
N ARG A 453 15.21 14.63 0.59
CA ARG A 453 16.17 15.70 0.93
C ARG A 453 15.88 16.96 0.10
N LEU A 454 15.62 16.80 -1.20
CA LEU A 454 15.24 17.94 -2.06
C LEU A 454 13.88 18.52 -1.66
N THR A 455 12.91 17.68 -1.29
CA THR A 455 11.60 18.14 -0.82
C THR A 455 11.71 18.98 0.44
N LEU A 456 12.50 18.54 1.43
CA LEU A 456 12.74 19.30 2.66
C LEU A 456 13.45 20.63 2.38
N ALA A 457 14.45 20.64 1.48
CA ALA A 457 15.12 21.86 1.07
C ALA A 457 14.13 22.85 0.41
N GLU A 458 13.29 22.37 -0.51
CA GLU A 458 12.26 23.19 -1.14
C GLU A 458 11.22 23.71 -0.14
N CYS A 459 10.80 22.88 0.82
CA CYS A 459 9.89 23.31 1.88
C CYS A 459 10.50 24.40 2.76
N MET A 460 11.81 24.37 3.02
CA MET A 460 12.48 25.42 3.80
C MET A 460 12.77 26.69 3.00
N GLU A 461 13.23 26.57 1.75
CA GLU A 461 13.62 27.71 0.93
C GLU A 461 12.44 28.39 0.23
N ASN A 462 11.49 27.59 -0.26
CA ASN A 462 10.34 28.03 -1.03
C ASN A 462 10.67 28.84 -2.30
N LYS A 463 11.76 28.46 -3.00
CA LYS A 463 12.33 29.19 -4.15
C LYS A 463 12.06 28.56 -5.52
N ARG A 464 11.33 27.44 -5.57
CA ARG A 464 11.11 26.60 -6.77
C ARG A 464 12.38 26.00 -7.37
N ARG A 465 13.53 26.11 -6.70
CA ARG A 465 14.83 25.67 -7.21
C ARG A 465 14.86 24.16 -7.45
N TYR A 466 14.24 23.39 -6.56
CA TYR A 466 14.32 21.93 -6.57
C TYR A 466 13.11 21.28 -7.24
N ILE A 467 12.03 22.02 -7.51
CA ILE A 467 10.77 21.50 -8.07
C ILE A 467 10.98 20.69 -9.36
N PRO A 468 11.73 21.15 -10.38
CA PRO A 468 11.92 20.35 -11.60
C PRO A 468 12.60 18.99 -11.33
N ALA A 469 13.54 18.94 -10.40
CA ALA A 469 14.24 17.72 -10.03
C ALA A 469 13.35 16.78 -9.19
N ILE A 470 12.53 17.35 -8.29
CA ILE A 470 11.54 16.61 -7.50
C ILE A 470 10.48 15.97 -8.40
N GLU A 471 9.92 16.72 -9.35
CA GLU A 471 8.92 16.19 -10.29
C GLU A 471 9.50 15.06 -11.15
N LYS A 472 10.72 15.24 -11.67
CA LYS A 472 11.43 14.18 -12.41
C LYS A 472 11.66 12.94 -11.54
N ALA A 473 12.01 13.14 -10.26
CA ALA A 473 12.21 12.04 -9.33
C ALA A 473 10.91 11.30 -9.02
N LEU A 474 9.81 12.00 -8.78
CA LEU A 474 8.48 11.40 -8.57
C LEU A 474 8.06 10.54 -9.76
N VAL A 475 8.19 11.05 -10.99
CA VAL A 475 7.90 10.29 -12.21
C VAL A 475 8.82 9.07 -12.33
N ALA A 476 10.12 9.23 -12.06
CA ALA A 476 11.07 8.12 -12.14
C ALA A 476 10.83 7.04 -11.09
N LEU A 477 10.33 7.40 -9.89
CA LEU A 477 9.91 6.43 -8.87
C LEU A 477 8.60 5.75 -9.26
N CYS A 478 7.63 6.46 -9.82
CA CYS A 478 6.38 5.85 -10.31
C CYS A 478 6.65 4.79 -11.38
N ASN A 479 7.62 5.05 -12.27
CA ASN A 479 7.94 4.19 -13.41
C ASN A 479 8.95 3.08 -13.08
N GLN A 480 9.54 3.04 -11.88
CA GLN A 480 10.54 2.02 -11.58
C GLN A 480 9.87 0.64 -11.36
N ASN A 481 10.56 -0.41 -11.79
CA ASN A 481 10.04 -1.78 -11.81
C ASN A 481 9.51 -2.23 -10.44
N SER A 482 10.31 -2.08 -9.38
CA SER A 482 9.92 -2.47 -8.02
C SER A 482 10.15 -1.35 -7.00
N TRP A 483 9.21 -1.22 -6.05
CA TRP A 483 9.38 -0.38 -4.86
C TRP A 483 9.95 -1.17 -3.66
N SER A 484 9.94 -2.49 -3.75
CA SER A 484 10.50 -3.42 -2.77
C SER A 484 12.00 -3.64 -3.02
N ILE A 485 12.75 -3.99 -1.96
CA ILE A 485 14.15 -4.39 -2.11
C ILE A 485 14.26 -5.84 -2.62
N PRO A 486 15.35 -6.20 -3.32
CA PRO A 486 15.51 -7.56 -3.88
C PRO A 486 15.35 -8.68 -2.85
N ALA A 487 15.74 -8.44 -1.60
CA ALA A 487 15.64 -9.42 -0.52
C ALA A 487 14.20 -9.84 -0.19
N HIS A 488 13.23 -8.96 -0.45
CA HIS A 488 11.81 -9.22 -0.20
C HIS A 488 11.05 -9.58 -1.48
N ASP A 489 11.70 -9.47 -2.65
CA ASP A 489 11.15 -9.78 -3.96
C ASP A 489 11.94 -10.88 -4.68
N ARG A 490 12.30 -11.96 -3.96
CA ARG A 490 13.14 -13.04 -4.51
C ARG A 490 12.56 -13.69 -5.77
N ASN A 491 11.23 -13.75 -5.87
CA ASN A 491 10.51 -14.29 -7.02
C ASN A 491 10.32 -13.26 -8.15
N LEU A 492 10.76 -12.02 -7.97
CA LEU A 492 10.67 -10.92 -8.93
C LEU A 492 9.23 -10.53 -9.33
N ASN A 493 8.24 -10.86 -8.49
CA ASN A 493 6.83 -10.55 -8.77
C ASN A 493 6.58 -9.03 -8.79
N ASN A 494 7.15 -8.30 -7.83
CA ASN A 494 7.05 -6.84 -7.84
C ASN A 494 7.85 -6.24 -8.99
N TYR A 495 9.06 -6.75 -9.23
CA TYR A 495 9.93 -6.31 -10.32
C TYR A 495 9.28 -6.46 -11.70
N HIS A 496 8.57 -7.56 -11.95
CA HIS A 496 7.85 -7.77 -13.21
C HIS A 496 6.45 -7.16 -13.25
N GLY A 497 5.95 -6.64 -12.13
CA GLY A 497 4.59 -6.09 -12.02
C GLY A 497 3.48 -7.13 -12.15
N THR A 498 3.79 -8.41 -11.92
CA THR A 498 2.82 -9.52 -12.08
C THR A 498 1.94 -9.68 -10.85
N ASP A 499 2.51 -9.51 -9.65
CA ASP A 499 1.79 -9.61 -8.39
C ASP A 499 2.43 -8.72 -7.32
N TYR A 500 1.89 -7.51 -7.14
CA TYR A 500 2.45 -6.56 -6.18
C TYR A 500 2.23 -7.02 -4.73
N TYR A 501 3.32 -7.05 -3.98
CA TYR A 501 3.38 -7.34 -2.56
C TYR A 501 3.91 -6.12 -1.80
N VAL A 502 3.11 -5.61 -0.86
CA VAL A 502 3.48 -4.44 -0.05
C VAL A 502 4.29 -4.90 1.15
N ASP A 503 5.62 -4.82 1.05
CA ASP A 503 6.53 -5.06 2.16
C ASP A 503 6.80 -3.77 2.98
N LEU A 504 7.64 -3.85 4.00
CA LEU A 504 8.00 -2.69 4.83
C LEU A 504 8.66 -1.55 4.04
N VAL A 505 9.36 -1.86 2.93
CA VAL A 505 10.04 -0.84 2.13
C VAL A 505 9.04 -0.14 1.23
N VAL A 506 8.14 -0.87 0.57
CA VAL A 506 7.03 -0.34 -0.23
C VAL A 506 6.13 0.52 0.66
N ALA A 507 5.79 0.04 1.85
CA ALA A 507 4.94 0.78 2.79
C ALA A 507 5.60 2.10 3.24
N THR A 508 6.86 2.07 3.70
CA THR A 508 7.54 3.28 4.19
C THR A 508 7.94 4.23 3.08
N ALA A 509 8.39 3.73 1.92
CA ALA A 509 8.66 4.57 0.75
C ALA A 509 7.38 5.17 0.18
N GLY A 510 6.29 4.39 0.12
CA GLY A 510 4.97 4.87 -0.27
C GLY A 510 4.50 6.01 0.63
N ASN A 511 4.51 5.84 1.95
CA ASN A 511 4.17 6.95 2.84
C ASN A 511 5.13 8.15 2.63
N GLY A 512 6.44 7.94 2.54
CA GLY A 512 7.40 9.02 2.28
C GLY A 512 7.10 9.83 1.01
N ILE A 513 6.77 9.16 -0.10
CA ILE A 513 6.39 9.80 -1.36
C ILE A 513 5.07 10.57 -1.21
N ALA A 514 4.07 9.96 -0.55
CA ALA A 514 2.77 10.59 -0.29
C ALA A 514 2.94 11.91 0.49
N GLN A 515 3.76 11.89 1.54
CA GLN A 515 4.06 13.08 2.36
C GLN A 515 4.81 14.14 1.55
N CYS A 516 5.77 13.76 0.70
CA CYS A 516 6.44 14.71 -0.20
C CYS A 516 5.45 15.42 -1.12
N VAL A 517 4.47 14.69 -1.67
CA VAL A 517 3.43 15.26 -2.54
C VAL A 517 2.53 16.22 -1.76
N ALA A 518 2.06 15.82 -0.58
CA ALA A 518 1.18 16.66 0.24
C ALA A 518 1.88 17.92 0.76
N MET A 519 3.14 17.81 1.20
CA MET A 519 3.90 18.98 1.68
C MET A 519 4.12 20.02 0.59
N LEU A 520 4.27 19.61 -0.68
CA LEU A 520 4.51 20.51 -1.81
C LEU A 520 3.21 20.99 -2.50
N ASP A 521 2.11 20.27 -2.35
CA ASP A 521 0.75 20.65 -2.78
C ASP A 521 0.66 21.21 -4.23
N ASP A 522 0.50 22.52 -4.37
CA ASP A 522 0.35 23.28 -5.63
C ASP A 522 1.69 23.71 -6.25
N ARG A 523 2.82 23.34 -5.63
CA ARG A 523 4.14 23.42 -6.28
C ARG A 523 4.36 22.33 -7.32
N LEU A 524 3.65 21.20 -7.18
CA LEU A 524 3.71 20.09 -8.12
C LEU A 524 2.62 20.22 -9.19
N SER A 525 2.98 19.92 -10.42
CA SER A 525 2.06 19.89 -11.55
C SER A 525 0.94 18.85 -11.35
N PRO A 526 -0.29 19.14 -11.84
CA PRO A 526 -1.39 18.19 -11.80
C PRO A 526 -1.04 16.84 -12.44
N GLU A 527 -0.25 16.83 -13.52
CA GLU A 527 0.19 15.64 -14.24
C GLU A 527 1.05 14.72 -13.38
N VAL A 528 2.00 15.29 -12.62
CA VAL A 528 2.83 14.52 -11.69
C VAL A 528 1.99 13.95 -10.55
N LYS A 529 1.07 14.74 -9.99
CA LYS A 529 0.14 14.27 -8.94
C LYS A 529 -0.74 13.12 -9.44
N ALA A 530 -1.26 13.20 -10.66
CA ALA A 530 -2.05 12.13 -11.27
C ALA A 530 -1.22 10.84 -11.48
N ARG A 531 0.04 10.96 -11.95
CA ARG A 531 0.94 9.80 -12.10
C ARG A 531 1.23 9.12 -10.77
N VAL A 532 1.46 9.90 -9.72
CA VAL A 532 1.63 9.37 -8.35
C VAL A 532 0.38 8.61 -7.93
N GLN A 533 -0.81 9.18 -8.11
CA GLN A 533 -2.08 8.50 -7.78
C GLN A 533 -2.24 7.15 -8.49
N CYS A 534 -1.94 7.09 -9.80
CA CYS A 534 -1.99 5.84 -10.55
C CYS A 534 -1.00 4.80 -9.99
N ALA A 535 0.25 5.18 -9.76
CA ALA A 535 1.26 4.27 -9.22
C ALA A 535 0.91 3.77 -7.81
N PHE A 536 0.33 4.61 -6.95
CA PHE A 536 -0.11 4.18 -5.62
C PHE A 536 -1.31 3.24 -5.66
N ARG A 537 -2.29 3.50 -6.55
CA ARG A 537 -3.43 2.60 -6.74
C ARG A 537 -2.95 1.21 -7.17
N GLU A 538 -2.02 1.15 -8.11
CA GLU A 538 -1.44 -0.09 -8.63
C GLU A 538 -0.57 -0.82 -7.61
N LYS A 539 0.40 -0.13 -7.00
CA LYS A 539 1.51 -0.74 -6.25
C LYS A 539 1.29 -0.80 -4.74
N VAL A 540 0.32 -0.06 -4.20
CA VAL A 540 0.10 0.06 -2.74
C VAL A 540 -1.36 -0.25 -2.36
N PHE A 541 -2.32 0.53 -2.84
CA PHE A 541 -3.70 0.48 -2.32
C PHE A 541 -4.48 -0.73 -2.81
N ARG A 542 -4.49 -1.03 -4.12
CA ARG A 542 -5.19 -2.20 -4.68
C ARG A 542 -4.60 -3.52 -4.15
N PRO A 543 -3.27 -3.71 -4.05
CA PRO A 543 -2.71 -4.91 -3.44
C PRO A 543 -3.15 -5.15 -2.00
N VAL A 544 -3.21 -4.09 -1.18
CA VAL A 544 -3.70 -4.17 0.21
C VAL A 544 -5.19 -4.49 0.27
N TYR A 545 -6.01 -3.84 -0.57
CA TYR A 545 -7.44 -4.13 -0.64
C TYR A 545 -7.68 -5.58 -1.07
N ARG A 546 -7.06 -6.00 -2.17
CA ARG A 546 -7.16 -7.36 -2.70
C ARG A 546 -6.74 -8.40 -1.67
N CYS A 547 -5.65 -8.20 -0.95
CA CYS A 547 -5.21 -9.19 0.05
C CYS A 547 -6.14 -9.28 1.26
N LEU A 548 -6.81 -8.20 1.63
CA LEU A 548 -7.77 -8.20 2.74
C LEU A 548 -9.16 -8.70 2.33
N GLU A 549 -9.63 -8.44 1.12
CA GLU A 549 -11.03 -8.67 0.74
C GLU A 549 -11.22 -9.79 -0.30
N GLU A 550 -10.22 -10.05 -1.14
CA GLU A 550 -10.34 -10.98 -2.27
C GLU A 550 -9.47 -12.23 -2.10
N THR A 551 -8.33 -12.11 -1.43
CA THR A 551 -7.36 -13.20 -1.25
C THR A 551 -6.96 -13.35 0.22
N LYS A 552 -5.73 -13.80 0.49
CA LYS A 552 -5.21 -14.00 1.84
C LYS A 552 -4.50 -12.71 2.31
N PRO A 553 -4.78 -12.22 3.52
CA PRO A 553 -4.07 -11.07 4.07
C PRO A 553 -2.56 -11.31 4.05
N PHE A 554 -1.80 -10.26 3.72
CA PHE A 554 -0.35 -10.32 3.86
C PHE A 554 0.03 -10.72 5.30
N TRP A 555 1.04 -11.57 5.44
CA TRP A 555 1.39 -12.18 6.73
C TRP A 555 1.69 -11.15 7.83
N TRP A 556 2.19 -9.97 7.44
CA TRP A 556 2.51 -8.89 8.37
C TRP A 556 1.28 -8.26 9.04
N PHE A 557 0.05 -8.50 8.55
CA PHE A 557 -1.16 -8.05 9.25
C PHE A 557 -1.33 -8.71 10.63
N THR A 558 -0.76 -9.90 10.85
CA THR A 558 -0.95 -10.67 12.09
C THR A 558 0.34 -11.10 12.77
N VAL A 559 1.51 -10.70 12.26
CA VAL A 559 2.78 -10.96 12.96
C VAL A 559 2.91 -10.10 14.22
N THR A 560 3.51 -10.67 15.25
CA THR A 560 3.77 -10.00 16.54
C THR A 560 5.16 -9.35 16.61
N ASN A 561 5.60 -8.69 15.54
CA ASN A 561 6.89 -7.99 15.50
C ASN A 561 6.76 -6.64 14.75
N ASN A 562 7.88 -5.95 14.59
CA ASN A 562 7.92 -4.60 14.02
C ASN A 562 7.34 -4.48 12.60
N TRP A 563 7.27 -5.55 11.80
CA TRP A 563 6.70 -5.51 10.44
C TRP A 563 5.25 -5.03 10.44
N ASN A 564 4.46 -5.45 11.44
CA ASN A 564 3.07 -5.05 11.56
C ASN A 564 2.94 -3.52 11.69
N SER A 565 3.62 -2.94 12.68
CA SER A 565 3.57 -1.50 12.95
C SER A 565 4.13 -0.68 11.79
N VAL A 566 5.24 -1.12 11.18
CA VAL A 566 5.88 -0.41 10.06
C VAL A 566 5.00 -0.41 8.81
N CYS A 567 4.42 -1.57 8.44
CA CYS A 567 3.58 -1.67 7.26
C CYS A 567 2.26 -0.92 7.47
N LEU A 568 1.61 -1.07 8.63
CA LEU A 568 0.36 -0.37 8.95
C LEU A 568 0.56 1.15 8.94
N ALA A 569 1.61 1.68 9.56
CA ALA A 569 1.95 3.11 9.50
C ALA A 569 2.15 3.56 8.05
N GLY A 570 2.91 2.80 7.26
CA GLY A 570 3.17 3.15 5.87
C GLY A 570 1.91 3.22 5.00
N VAL A 571 1.09 2.16 5.00
CA VAL A 571 -0.09 2.09 4.12
C VAL A 571 -1.21 3.02 4.59
N THR A 572 -1.41 3.17 5.90
CA THR A 572 -2.46 4.03 6.47
C THR A 572 -2.10 5.50 6.27
N GLY A 573 -0.86 5.89 6.57
CA GLY A 573 -0.36 7.24 6.31
C GLY A 573 -0.46 7.64 4.85
N ALA A 574 -0.05 6.75 3.93
CA ALA A 574 -0.18 6.99 2.49
C ALA A 574 -1.66 7.18 2.06
N ALA A 575 -2.55 6.34 2.57
CA ALA A 575 -3.98 6.39 2.25
C ALA A 575 -4.61 7.70 2.73
N LEU A 576 -4.40 8.07 4.00
CA LEU A 576 -4.89 9.31 4.59
C LEU A 576 -4.41 10.55 3.82
N THR A 577 -3.19 10.48 3.28
CA THR A 577 -2.54 11.59 2.59
C THR A 577 -2.97 11.76 1.12
N LEU A 578 -3.29 10.66 0.42
CA LEU A 578 -3.50 10.69 -1.03
C LEU A 578 -4.93 10.35 -1.48
N LEU A 579 -5.66 9.46 -0.79
CA LEU A 579 -6.96 9.01 -1.27
C LEU A 579 -8.00 10.11 -1.04
N ALA A 580 -8.66 10.56 -2.12
CA ALA A 580 -9.66 11.62 -2.07
C ALA A 580 -10.93 11.21 -1.31
N ASP A 581 -11.38 9.97 -1.50
CA ASP A 581 -12.61 9.44 -0.92
C ASP A 581 -12.47 9.13 0.58
N LYS A 582 -13.45 9.54 1.37
CA LYS A 582 -13.44 9.33 2.83
C LYS A 582 -13.61 7.87 3.22
N GLU A 583 -14.45 7.12 2.52
CA GLU A 583 -14.67 5.71 2.85
C GLU A 583 -13.44 4.87 2.48
N GLU A 584 -12.77 5.18 1.37
CA GLU A 584 -11.48 4.58 1.02
C GLU A 584 -10.43 4.89 2.09
N ARG A 585 -10.29 6.15 2.55
CA ARG A 585 -9.39 6.49 3.67
C ARG A 585 -9.77 5.73 4.95
N ALA A 586 -11.05 5.73 5.28
CA ALA A 586 -11.58 5.09 6.49
C ALA A 586 -11.37 3.57 6.50
N TYR A 587 -11.36 2.92 5.33
CA TYR A 587 -11.03 1.51 5.19
C TYR A 587 -9.63 1.20 5.73
N PHE A 588 -8.61 1.99 5.37
CA PHE A 588 -7.24 1.79 5.85
C PHE A 588 -7.13 2.07 7.36
N VAL A 589 -7.82 3.08 7.87
CA VAL A 589 -7.88 3.35 9.31
C VAL A 589 -8.58 2.21 10.07
N ALA A 590 -9.66 1.66 9.53
CA ALA A 590 -10.35 0.50 10.11
C ALA A 590 -9.47 -0.77 10.10
N ALA A 591 -8.71 -0.98 9.01
CA ALA A 591 -7.73 -2.05 8.95
C ALA A 591 -6.61 -1.86 10.00
N ALA A 592 -6.08 -0.64 10.15
CA ALA A 592 -5.13 -0.32 11.20
C ALA A 592 -5.72 -0.58 12.60
N GLU A 593 -6.94 -0.11 12.87
CA GLU A 593 -7.64 -0.34 14.14
C GLU A 593 -7.79 -1.84 14.46
N LYS A 594 -8.13 -2.65 13.46
CA LYS A 594 -8.26 -4.11 13.64
C LYS A 594 -6.92 -4.80 13.90
N TYR A 595 -5.87 -4.43 13.16
CA TYR A 595 -4.63 -5.22 13.10
C TYR A 595 -3.46 -4.67 13.92
N ASN A 596 -3.50 -3.43 14.40
CA ASN A 596 -2.40 -2.85 15.18
C ASN A 596 -2.10 -3.59 16.50
N VAL A 597 -3.09 -4.30 17.04
CA VAL A 597 -2.95 -5.11 18.27
C VAL A 597 -1.87 -6.19 18.15
N TYR A 598 -1.55 -6.65 16.94
CA TYR A 598 -0.50 -7.65 16.73
C TYR A 598 0.90 -7.05 16.91
N GLY A 599 1.16 -5.84 16.38
CA GLY A 599 2.41 -5.12 16.66
C GLY A 599 2.64 -4.90 18.15
N MET A 600 1.58 -4.57 18.90
CA MET A 600 1.64 -4.40 20.36
C MET A 600 2.01 -5.69 21.11
N LYS A 601 1.65 -6.88 20.58
CA LYS A 601 2.05 -8.18 21.17
C LYS A 601 3.56 -8.46 21.05
N GLY A 602 4.30 -7.70 20.23
CA GLY A 602 5.76 -7.77 20.18
C GLY A 602 6.46 -7.24 21.43
N TYR A 603 5.74 -6.53 22.30
CA TYR A 603 6.22 -6.10 23.60
C TYR A 603 5.57 -6.94 24.70
N ALA A 604 6.33 -7.25 25.75
CA ALA A 604 5.79 -7.90 26.94
C ALA A 604 4.80 -6.98 27.67
N ASP A 605 3.96 -7.55 28.55
CA ASP A 605 2.92 -6.78 29.25
C ASP A 605 3.50 -5.80 30.28
N ASP A 606 4.72 -6.07 30.77
CA ASP A 606 5.55 -5.18 31.58
C ASP A 606 6.38 -4.18 30.74
N GLY A 607 6.15 -4.14 29.43
CA GLY A 607 6.78 -3.20 28.50
C GLY A 607 8.11 -3.65 27.92
N TYR A 608 8.67 -4.79 28.33
CA TYR A 608 9.97 -5.24 27.84
C TYR A 608 9.97 -5.47 26.32
N CYS A 609 11.01 -4.97 25.64
CA CYS A 609 11.26 -5.23 24.22
C CYS A 609 12.38 -6.28 24.08
N SER A 610 12.02 -7.53 23.78
CA SER A 610 12.99 -8.64 23.69
C SER A 610 13.99 -8.52 22.54
N GLU A 611 13.66 -7.76 21.51
CA GLU A 611 14.56 -7.44 20.38
C GLU A 611 15.61 -6.36 20.76
N GLY A 612 15.45 -5.72 21.93
CA GLY A 612 16.36 -4.72 22.48
C GLY A 612 16.13 -3.29 21.97
N VAL A 613 16.99 -2.38 22.42
CA VAL A 613 16.80 -0.92 22.28
C VAL A 613 16.78 -0.46 20.82
N GLY A 614 17.56 -1.08 19.94
CA GLY A 614 17.56 -0.75 18.51
C GLY A 614 16.19 -0.96 17.85
N TYR A 615 15.55 -2.10 18.12
CA TYR A 615 14.22 -2.41 17.59
C TYR A 615 13.11 -1.68 18.31
N TYR A 616 13.29 -1.33 19.60
CA TYR A 616 12.42 -0.36 20.26
C TYR A 616 12.43 0.98 19.50
N ASN A 617 13.62 1.52 19.19
CA ASN A 617 13.74 2.79 18.45
C ASN A 617 13.13 2.74 17.04
N TYR A 618 13.14 1.57 16.40
CA TYR A 618 12.62 1.37 15.05
C TYR A 618 11.12 1.04 15.03
N GLY A 619 10.72 -0.07 15.66
CA GLY A 619 9.35 -0.58 15.64
C GLY A 619 8.38 0.28 16.46
N PHE A 620 8.80 0.78 17.62
CA PHE A 620 7.92 1.60 18.45
C PHE A 620 7.70 2.98 17.83
N ARG A 621 8.73 3.56 17.21
CA ARG A 621 8.60 4.78 16.40
C ARG A 621 7.58 4.63 15.28
N ALA A 622 7.57 3.51 14.58
CA ALA A 622 6.56 3.25 13.56
C ALA A 622 5.14 3.18 14.16
N TYR A 623 5.00 2.63 15.35
CA TYR A 623 3.70 2.57 16.02
C TYR A 623 3.23 3.94 16.53
N ILE A 624 4.16 4.76 17.04
CA ILE A 624 3.94 6.17 17.35
C ILE A 624 3.49 6.94 16.09
N LEU A 625 4.13 6.70 14.95
CA LEU A 625 3.73 7.30 13.67
C LEU A 625 2.30 6.90 13.28
N LEU A 626 1.98 5.60 13.29
CA LEU A 626 0.64 5.11 13.00
C LEU A 626 -0.41 5.75 13.91
N ARG A 627 -0.14 5.81 15.21
CA ARG A 627 -1.04 6.48 16.17
C ARG A 627 -1.24 7.94 15.80
N GLU A 628 -0.19 8.72 15.58
CA GLU A 628 -0.33 10.15 15.30
C GLU A 628 -1.08 10.41 13.99
N GLU A 629 -0.84 9.61 12.95
CA GLU A 629 -1.59 9.70 11.70
C GLU A 629 -3.10 9.49 11.94
N VAL A 630 -3.48 8.47 12.70
CA VAL A 630 -4.89 8.17 13.01
C VAL A 630 -5.50 9.18 13.98
N CYS A 631 -4.80 9.55 15.05
CA CYS A 631 -5.28 10.54 16.02
C CYS A 631 -5.53 11.89 15.34
N ARG A 632 -4.62 12.35 14.48
CA ARG A 632 -4.82 13.63 13.77
C ARG A 632 -5.97 13.56 12.80
N ALA A 633 -6.03 12.50 11.99
CA ALA A 633 -7.09 12.32 11.01
C ALA A 633 -8.48 12.16 11.65
N THR A 634 -8.58 11.63 12.87
CA THR A 634 -9.85 11.39 13.58
C THR A 634 -10.12 12.36 14.73
N GLN A 635 -9.24 13.35 14.92
CA GLN A 635 -9.27 14.25 16.08
C GLN A 635 -9.32 13.50 17.43
N GLY A 636 -8.50 12.45 17.56
CA GLY A 636 -8.32 11.68 18.78
C GLY A 636 -9.45 10.73 19.15
N LYS A 637 -10.51 10.68 18.34
CA LYS A 637 -11.63 9.76 18.56
C LYS A 637 -11.17 8.31 18.52
N ILE A 638 -10.18 8.01 17.69
CA ILE A 638 -9.46 6.73 17.67
C ILE A 638 -8.04 6.98 18.18
N ASP A 639 -7.66 6.28 19.24
CA ASP A 639 -6.32 6.34 19.83
C ASP A 639 -5.92 4.93 20.29
N PHE A 640 -4.78 4.45 19.77
CA PHE A 640 -4.27 3.10 20.04
C PHE A 640 -3.53 2.97 21.37
N PHE A 641 -3.25 4.06 22.09
CA PHE A 641 -2.46 4.02 23.33
C PHE A 641 -3.32 4.06 24.61
N ARG A 642 -4.61 3.78 24.54
CA ARG A 642 -5.53 3.88 25.70
C ARG A 642 -5.35 2.82 26.79
N GLU A 643 -4.46 1.84 26.58
CA GLU A 643 -4.23 0.71 27.49
C GLU A 643 -3.01 0.93 28.40
N PRO A 644 -3.03 0.48 29.67
CA PRO A 644 -1.89 0.55 30.60
C PRO A 644 -0.58 -0.02 30.03
N LYS A 645 -0.67 -1.02 29.16
CA LYS A 645 0.48 -1.61 28.47
C LYS A 645 1.32 -0.58 27.71
N PHE A 646 0.71 0.46 27.11
CA PHE A 646 1.47 1.52 26.47
C PHE A 646 2.40 2.23 27.46
N VAL A 647 1.93 2.52 28.67
CA VAL A 647 2.73 3.21 29.70
C VAL A 647 3.98 2.41 30.02
N HIS A 648 3.86 1.09 30.15
CA HIS A 648 4.99 0.21 30.40
C HIS A 648 6.00 0.22 29.24
N ILE A 649 5.52 0.17 28.00
CA ILE A 649 6.38 0.24 26.79
C ILE A 649 7.06 1.61 26.70
N ALA A 650 6.34 2.70 26.95
CA ALA A 650 6.89 4.04 26.98
C ALA A 650 8.00 4.19 28.04
N GLN A 651 7.79 3.60 29.22
CA GLN A 651 8.78 3.59 30.30
C GLN A 651 9.98 2.70 30.02
N TYR A 652 9.86 1.65 29.21
CA TYR A 652 10.97 0.74 28.87
C TYR A 652 12.22 1.51 28.43
N GLY A 653 12.08 2.53 27.58
CA GLY A 653 13.21 3.35 27.14
C GLY A 653 14.00 3.96 28.31
N ARG A 654 13.33 4.49 29.33
CA ARG A 654 14.01 5.00 30.53
C ARG A 654 14.54 3.86 31.41
N LYS A 655 13.75 2.80 31.56
CA LYS A 655 13.99 1.70 32.49
C LYS A 655 15.01 0.66 32.02
N ILE A 656 15.36 0.58 30.74
CA ILE A 656 16.39 -0.33 30.24
C ILE A 656 17.82 0.24 30.39
N GLN A 657 17.94 1.56 30.54
CA GLN A 657 19.23 2.23 30.72
C GLN A 657 19.83 1.89 32.09
N MET A 658 21.04 1.32 32.13
CA MET A 658 21.80 1.11 33.37
C MET A 658 22.27 2.45 33.93
N ASN A 659 22.86 3.27 33.05
CA ASN A 659 23.18 4.68 33.28
C ASN A 659 22.60 5.50 32.12
N GLU A 660 22.51 6.82 32.28
CA GLU A 660 22.03 7.70 31.22
C GLU A 660 22.83 7.48 29.91
N GLY A 661 22.14 7.03 28.86
CA GLY A 661 22.73 6.71 27.56
C GLY A 661 23.43 5.35 27.46
N VAL A 662 23.47 4.53 28.52
CA VAL A 662 24.13 3.23 28.54
C VAL A 662 23.11 2.11 28.76
N CYS A 663 22.95 1.24 27.77
CA CYS A 663 22.01 0.11 27.81
C CYS A 663 22.76 -1.23 27.71
N PRO A 664 22.20 -2.31 28.28
CA PRO A 664 22.71 -3.65 27.99
C PRO A 664 22.44 -4.01 26.52
N ALA A 665 23.42 -4.65 25.88
CA ALA A 665 23.36 -5.07 24.48
C ALA A 665 22.84 -6.52 24.35
N TYR A 666 21.72 -6.82 25.01
CA TYR A 666 21.08 -8.14 24.90
C TYR A 666 20.42 -8.32 23.53
N SER A 667 20.32 -9.59 23.09
CA SER A 667 19.76 -9.95 21.78
C SER A 667 20.52 -9.26 20.64
N ASP A 668 19.91 -9.09 19.46
CA ASP A 668 20.54 -8.39 18.34
C ASP A 668 20.71 -6.85 18.55
N CYS A 669 20.56 -6.33 19.77
CA CYS A 669 20.81 -4.92 20.06
C CYS A 669 22.30 -4.60 19.98
N ARG A 670 22.70 -3.69 19.08
CA ARG A 670 24.09 -3.25 18.98
C ARG A 670 24.53 -2.53 20.26
N ILE A 671 25.77 -2.78 20.69
CA ILE A 671 26.37 -2.00 21.76
C ILE A 671 26.40 -0.50 21.41
N GLY A 672 26.22 0.34 22.43
CA GLY A 672 26.28 1.80 22.33
C GLY A 672 24.97 2.43 21.86
N LEU A 673 23.96 1.63 21.52
CA LEU A 673 22.62 2.13 21.28
C LEU A 673 21.96 2.54 22.60
N SER A 674 21.29 3.68 22.55
CA SER A 674 20.43 4.19 23.62
C SER A 674 19.04 4.50 23.04
N PRO A 675 18.01 4.57 23.90
CA PRO A 675 16.68 4.94 23.46
C PRO A 675 16.71 6.32 22.81
N ASP A 676 16.00 6.43 21.69
CA ASP A 676 15.95 7.65 20.91
C ASP A 676 15.30 8.77 21.74
N LYS A 677 15.99 9.90 21.85
CA LYS A 677 15.52 11.04 22.63
C LYS A 677 14.16 11.55 22.14
N PHE A 678 13.89 11.53 20.83
CA PHE A 678 12.59 11.91 20.30
C PHE A 678 11.48 11.01 20.86
N ILE A 679 11.70 9.70 20.92
CA ILE A 679 10.71 8.74 21.43
C ILE A 679 10.45 8.98 22.92
N LEU A 680 11.51 9.17 23.72
CA LEU A 680 11.38 9.48 25.15
C LEU A 680 10.59 10.78 25.37
N ASP A 681 10.97 11.84 24.66
CA ASP A 681 10.32 13.15 24.78
C ASP A 681 8.86 13.09 24.27
N TYR A 682 8.58 12.32 23.21
CA TYR A 682 7.23 12.07 22.72
C TYR A 682 6.36 11.37 23.76
N CYS A 683 6.88 10.30 24.37
CA CYS A 683 6.16 9.53 25.37
C CYS A 683 5.79 10.38 26.59
N ASP A 684 6.77 11.15 27.10
CA ASP A 684 6.51 12.06 28.22
C ASP A 684 5.44 13.10 27.86
N ARG A 685 5.44 13.64 26.64
CA ARG A 685 4.42 14.61 26.19
C ARG A 685 3.04 13.96 26.03
N ALA A 686 2.97 12.77 25.44
CA ALA A 686 1.73 12.02 25.29
C ALA A 686 1.10 11.71 26.65
N LEU A 687 1.92 11.38 27.65
CA LEU A 687 1.52 11.10 29.03
C LEU A 687 1.34 12.37 29.89
N GLY A 688 1.70 13.56 29.40
CA GLY A 688 1.60 14.81 30.15
C GLY A 688 2.62 14.96 31.29
N ILE A 689 3.76 14.27 31.23
CA ILE A 689 4.81 14.25 32.26
C ILE A 689 5.79 15.43 32.11
N THR A 690 6.04 15.92 30.89
CA THR A 690 7.06 16.95 30.61
C THR A 690 6.48 18.27 30.10
N SER A 691 7.17 19.37 30.42
CA SER A 691 7.00 20.73 29.88
C SER A 691 8.23 21.24 29.12
N ALA A 692 9.20 20.37 28.82
CA ALA A 692 10.40 20.77 28.09
C ALA A 692 10.03 21.33 26.71
N GLU A 693 10.61 22.48 26.35
CA GLU A 693 10.34 23.14 25.08
C GLU A 693 10.65 22.21 23.90
N GLU A 694 9.69 22.07 23.01
CA GLU A 694 9.86 21.31 21.78
C GLU A 694 10.79 22.06 20.83
N LYS A 695 11.68 21.30 20.18
CA LYS A 695 12.66 21.85 19.25
C LYS A 695 12.24 21.61 17.82
N TYR A 696 12.33 22.66 17.00
CA TYR A 696 12.13 22.59 15.56
C TYR A 696 13.44 22.13 14.91
N ILE A 697 13.59 20.82 14.73
CA ILE A 697 14.82 20.23 14.17
C ILE A 697 14.53 19.46 12.89
N LEU A 698 15.50 19.45 11.98
CA LEU A 698 15.47 18.56 10.84
C LEU A 698 15.76 17.11 11.29
N PRO A 699 14.96 16.11 10.85
CA PRO A 699 15.17 14.73 11.23
C PRO A 699 16.53 14.20 10.72
N SER A 700 17.17 13.35 11.51
CA SER A 700 18.49 12.75 11.16
C SER A 700 18.43 11.41 10.45
N GLY A 701 17.27 10.76 10.39
CA GLY A 701 17.15 9.42 9.82
C GLY A 701 17.09 9.39 8.29
N ASN A 702 17.42 8.22 7.72
CA ASN A 702 17.41 7.98 6.28
C ASN A 702 16.06 7.48 5.74
N ASN A 703 15.14 7.02 6.60
CA ASN A 703 13.80 6.62 6.22
C ASN A 703 12.84 7.79 6.45
N PHE A 704 12.43 8.48 5.38
CA PHE A 704 11.67 9.71 5.54
C PHE A 704 10.35 9.51 6.28
N SER A 705 9.59 8.46 5.96
CA SER A 705 8.30 8.19 6.61
C SER A 705 8.43 8.08 8.13
N LEU A 706 9.35 7.25 8.63
CA LEU A 706 9.52 7.00 10.07
C LEU A 706 10.05 8.20 10.84
N TYR A 707 10.83 9.05 10.18
CA TYR A 707 11.49 10.20 10.82
C TYR A 707 10.74 11.51 10.58
N LEU A 708 9.76 11.54 9.69
CA LEU A 708 8.88 12.70 9.46
C LEU A 708 8.19 13.15 10.75
N ILE A 709 7.89 12.21 11.65
CA ILE A 709 7.23 12.53 12.91
C ILE A 709 8.05 13.48 13.81
N GLU A 710 9.36 13.58 13.62
CA GLU A 710 10.23 14.53 14.33
C GLU A 710 10.00 15.99 13.91
N LEU A 711 9.38 16.22 12.75
CA LEU A 711 8.98 17.55 12.30
C LEU A 711 7.72 18.07 13.03
N PHE A 712 7.14 17.34 13.99
CA PHE A 712 5.96 17.83 14.72
C PHE A 712 6.32 18.15 16.16
N PRO A 713 6.87 19.35 16.42
CA PRO A 713 7.01 19.83 17.78
C PRO A 713 5.61 19.90 18.42
N HIS A 714 4.71 20.79 17.99
CA HIS A 714 3.50 21.13 18.76
C HIS A 714 2.25 20.23 18.61
N GLN A 715 2.37 18.99 18.14
CA GLN A 715 1.19 18.20 17.71
C GLN A 715 1.11 16.79 18.29
N VAL A 716 1.82 16.48 19.38
CA VAL A 716 1.62 15.19 20.04
C VAL A 716 0.21 15.12 20.60
N TRP A 717 -0.56 14.12 20.16
CA TRP A 717 -1.90 13.92 20.68
C TRP A 717 -1.82 13.45 22.15
N LYS A 718 -2.31 14.28 23.09
CA LYS A 718 -2.33 13.92 24.50
C LYS A 718 -3.23 12.71 24.74
N MET A 719 -2.74 11.78 25.53
CA MET A 719 -3.53 10.62 25.93
C MET A 719 -4.53 10.99 27.01
N GLU A 720 -5.66 10.28 27.00
CA GLU A 720 -6.61 10.32 28.09
C GLU A 720 -6.01 9.63 29.33
N MET A 721 -6.05 10.33 30.47
CA MET A 721 -5.45 9.88 31.72
C MET A 721 -6.46 9.12 32.59
N THR A 722 -6.70 7.86 32.24
CA THR A 722 -7.57 6.94 32.99
C THR A 722 -6.90 6.44 34.28
N ASP A 723 -7.66 5.85 35.20
CA ASP A 723 -7.12 5.32 36.46
C ASP A 723 -6.07 4.22 36.24
N GLY A 724 -6.28 3.35 35.24
CA GLY A 724 -5.32 2.32 34.86
C GLY A 724 -3.99 2.90 34.34
N ILE A 725 -4.05 4.01 33.60
CA ILE A 725 -2.84 4.72 33.13
C ILE A 725 -2.11 5.36 34.31
N ARG A 726 -2.82 5.97 35.27
CA ARG A 726 -2.21 6.56 36.48
C ARG A 726 -1.53 5.50 37.35
N GLN A 727 -2.17 4.35 37.50
CA GLN A 727 -1.62 3.22 38.24
C GLN A 727 -0.31 2.72 37.59
N ALA A 728 -0.30 2.49 36.28
CA ALA A 728 0.90 2.07 35.55
C ALA A 728 2.06 3.09 35.64
N LEU A 729 1.75 4.39 35.72
CA LEU A 729 2.76 5.43 35.96
C LEU A 729 3.38 5.29 37.36
N GLN A 730 2.57 5.04 38.38
CA GLN A 730 3.02 4.87 39.76
C GLN A 730 3.85 3.59 39.94
N GLU A 731 3.44 2.47 39.34
CA GLU A 731 4.19 1.21 39.35
C GLU A 731 5.60 1.36 38.76
N GLY A 732 5.79 2.33 37.86
CA GLY A 732 7.07 2.60 37.23
C GLY A 732 7.99 3.60 37.90
N SER A 733 7.70 4.06 39.11
CA SER A 733 8.46 5.14 39.77
C SER A 733 9.80 4.71 40.39
N ASP A 734 10.12 3.41 40.44
CA ASP A 734 11.38 2.93 41.03
C ASP A 734 12.60 3.39 40.19
N SER A 735 13.35 4.33 40.74
CA SER A 735 14.55 4.87 40.10
C SER A 735 15.78 3.96 40.23
N LEU A 736 15.81 3.09 41.25
CA LEU A 736 16.97 2.26 41.56
C LEU A 736 17.02 0.99 40.72
N ARG A 737 15.86 0.49 40.30
CA ARG A 737 15.79 -0.79 39.58
C ARG A 737 14.62 -0.87 38.60
N ALA A 738 14.79 -1.68 37.57
CA ALA A 738 13.72 -2.17 36.72
C ALA A 738 13.86 -3.69 36.60
N TYR A 739 12.79 -4.43 36.88
CA TYR A 739 12.78 -5.88 36.77
C TYR A 739 11.63 -6.33 35.85
N TYR A 740 11.99 -7.00 34.76
CA TYR A 740 11.05 -7.55 33.79
C TYR A 740 10.92 -9.05 34.05
N GLU A 741 9.90 -9.45 34.82
CA GLU A 741 9.77 -10.79 35.40
C GLU A 741 9.83 -11.89 34.34
N LYS A 742 9.08 -11.73 33.24
CA LYS A 742 8.97 -12.75 32.20
C LYS A 742 10.25 -12.90 31.38
N ALA A 743 10.93 -11.78 31.11
CA ALA A 743 12.21 -11.78 30.41
C ALA A 743 13.38 -12.13 31.33
N GLY A 744 13.17 -12.11 32.66
CA GLY A 744 14.21 -12.31 33.66
C GLY A 744 15.29 -11.23 33.59
N ILE A 745 14.96 -10.00 33.19
CA ILE A 745 15.92 -8.90 33.07
C ILE A 745 15.84 -8.00 34.29
N LEU A 746 16.95 -7.88 35.02
CA LEU A 746 17.15 -6.89 36.08
C LEU A 746 18.08 -5.80 35.57
N VAL A 747 17.68 -4.54 35.66
CA VAL A 747 18.56 -3.37 35.55
C VAL A 747 18.61 -2.69 36.91
N ALA A 748 19.79 -2.53 37.48
CA ALA A 748 20.00 -1.91 38.78
C ALA A 748 21.01 -0.77 38.69
N ARG A 749 20.66 0.37 39.31
CA ARG A 749 21.33 1.66 39.17
C ARG A 749 21.87 2.17 40.51
N PRO A 750 22.90 3.01 40.51
CA PRO A 750 23.32 3.71 41.72
C PRO A 750 22.24 4.67 42.21
N ALA A 751 22.21 4.92 43.52
CA ALA A 751 21.34 5.93 44.10
C ALA A 751 21.79 7.34 43.65
N LYS A 752 20.83 8.21 43.35
CA LYS A 752 21.08 9.59 42.93
C LYS A 752 21.91 10.32 43.99
N GLY A 753 23.03 10.91 43.59
CA GLY A 753 23.94 11.64 44.49
C GLY A 753 24.88 10.75 45.33
N SER A 754 24.86 9.42 45.16
CA SER A 754 25.81 8.53 45.82
C SER A 754 27.19 8.55 45.15
N SER A 755 28.22 8.08 45.86
CA SER A 755 29.56 7.83 45.31
C SER A 755 29.64 6.59 44.42
N CYS A 756 28.60 5.78 44.36
CA CYS A 756 28.53 4.62 43.48
C CYS A 756 28.28 5.08 42.05
N THR A 757 29.17 4.70 41.14
CA THR A 757 29.06 4.99 39.70
C THR A 757 28.85 3.73 38.87
N LEU A 758 28.82 2.57 39.53
CA LEU A 758 28.64 1.25 38.96
C LEU A 758 27.14 0.99 38.79
N ALA A 759 26.70 0.65 37.58
CA ALA A 759 25.34 0.21 37.29
C ALA A 759 25.39 -1.14 36.57
N VAL A 760 24.35 -1.95 36.73
CA VAL A 760 24.38 -3.34 36.27
C VAL A 760 23.10 -3.77 35.58
N SER A 761 23.23 -4.81 34.78
CA SER A 761 22.12 -5.56 34.25
C SER A 761 22.39 -7.06 34.36
N ALA A 762 21.37 -7.86 34.65
CA ALA A 762 21.45 -9.32 34.72
C ALA A 762 20.29 -9.97 33.96
N LYS A 763 20.55 -11.12 33.34
CA LYS A 763 19.61 -11.84 32.47
C LYS A 763 19.41 -13.28 32.94
N GLY A 764 18.15 -13.66 33.14
CA GLY A 764 17.67 -15.03 33.26
C GLY A 764 17.03 -15.47 31.95
N GLY A 765 15.69 -15.41 31.88
CA GLY A 765 14.95 -15.61 30.62
C GLY A 765 15.07 -17.02 30.04
N ASN A 766 14.96 -17.13 28.71
CA ASN A 766 15.09 -18.39 27.98
C ASN A 766 15.67 -18.18 26.56
N ASN A 767 16.15 -19.27 25.94
CA ASN A 767 16.77 -19.24 24.62
C ASN A 767 15.77 -19.38 23.44
N ALA A 768 14.51 -18.95 23.58
CA ALA A 768 13.51 -18.89 22.49
C ALA A 768 12.82 -17.52 22.32
N GLU A 769 13.52 -16.43 22.64
CA GLU A 769 13.03 -15.07 22.43
C GLU A 769 13.32 -14.58 21.00
N ASN A 770 12.52 -13.63 20.47
CA ASN A 770 12.77 -13.06 19.15
C ASN A 770 14.13 -12.35 19.11
N HIS A 771 14.92 -12.61 18.06
CA HIS A 771 16.25 -12.02 17.88
C HIS A 771 17.26 -12.30 19.02
N ASN A 772 17.00 -13.31 19.85
CA ASN A 772 17.83 -13.61 21.02
C ASN A 772 19.12 -14.37 20.69
N HIS A 773 20.00 -14.48 21.68
CA HIS A 773 21.20 -15.32 21.67
C HIS A 773 21.05 -16.45 22.70
N ASN A 774 22.02 -17.38 22.75
CA ASN A 774 22.05 -18.42 23.79
C ASN A 774 22.83 -17.93 25.02
N ASP A 775 22.24 -17.05 25.82
CA ASP A 775 22.94 -16.17 26.77
C ASP A 775 22.25 -16.09 28.16
N ILE A 776 21.60 -17.18 28.58
CA ILE A 776 20.97 -17.25 29.91
C ILE A 776 22.03 -17.12 30.99
N GLY A 777 21.84 -16.20 31.93
CA GLY A 777 22.82 -15.85 32.96
C GLY A 777 23.76 -14.72 32.55
N SER A 778 23.64 -14.14 31.35
CA SER A 778 24.41 -12.97 30.95
C SER A 778 24.21 -11.78 31.88
N TYR A 779 25.19 -10.89 31.91
CA TYR A 779 25.15 -9.67 32.70
C TYR A 779 25.94 -8.56 32.00
N ALA A 780 25.67 -7.31 32.37
CA ALA A 780 26.42 -6.16 31.92
C ALA A 780 26.75 -5.26 33.11
N VAL A 781 27.91 -4.61 33.08
CA VAL A 781 28.36 -3.67 34.10
C VAL A 781 28.83 -2.39 33.42
N ALA A 782 28.16 -1.30 33.75
CA ALA A 782 28.53 0.04 33.34
C ALA A 782 29.26 0.76 34.46
N LEU A 783 30.29 1.51 34.09
CA LEU A 783 30.99 2.45 34.96
C LEU A 783 30.93 3.83 34.28
N GLY A 784 30.14 4.74 34.86
CA GLY A 784 29.83 6.02 34.22
C GLY A 784 29.18 5.82 32.84
N LYS A 785 29.81 6.31 31.78
CA LYS A 785 29.33 6.19 30.38
C LYS A 785 29.90 4.99 29.62
N CYS A 786 30.70 4.14 30.26
CA CYS A 786 31.39 3.03 29.63
C CYS A 786 30.79 1.68 30.07
N THR A 787 30.52 0.79 29.11
CA THR A 787 30.25 -0.62 29.40
C THR A 787 31.59 -1.32 29.62
N MET A 788 31.86 -1.75 30.85
CA MET A 788 33.13 -2.39 31.24
C MET A 788 33.09 -3.90 30.99
N VAL A 789 31.94 -4.53 31.24
CA VAL A 789 31.71 -5.96 31.03
C VAL A 789 30.33 -6.15 30.43
N GLY A 790 30.15 -7.08 29.52
CA GLY A 790 28.83 -7.55 29.08
C GLY A 790 28.79 -8.02 27.64
N ASP A 791 27.57 -8.18 27.12
CA ASP A 791 27.35 -8.70 25.79
C ASP A 791 27.80 -7.73 24.68
N GLN A 792 28.21 -8.31 23.55
CA GLN A 792 28.57 -7.60 22.33
C GLN A 792 27.34 -7.21 21.49
N GLY A 793 26.23 -7.93 21.69
CA GLY A 793 24.99 -7.74 20.95
C GLY A 793 25.06 -8.25 19.51
N GLY A 794 24.16 -7.74 18.66
CA GLY A 794 24.04 -8.16 17.26
C GLY A 794 25.10 -7.55 16.33
N PRO A 795 25.33 -8.17 15.15
CA PRO A 795 26.28 -7.67 14.16
C PRO A 795 25.79 -6.37 13.46
N PHE A 796 26.70 -5.62 12.86
CA PHE A 796 26.38 -4.45 12.04
C PHE A 796 25.66 -4.79 10.74
N SER A 797 25.92 -5.97 10.18
CA SER A 797 25.07 -6.59 9.16
C SER A 797 25.10 -8.11 9.28
N TYR A 798 23.96 -8.72 8.99
CA TYR A 798 23.75 -10.15 9.17
C TYR A 798 24.38 -10.96 8.01
N PRO A 799 25.20 -11.98 8.31
CA PRO A 799 25.49 -13.06 7.37
C PRO A 799 24.21 -13.71 6.83
N GLY A 800 24.25 -14.25 5.61
CA GLY A 800 23.08 -14.79 4.92
C GLY A 800 22.36 -15.93 5.67
N ASP A 801 23.08 -16.67 6.51
CA ASP A 801 22.60 -17.81 7.31
C ASP A 801 22.58 -17.50 8.82
N TYR A 802 22.62 -16.23 9.23
CA TYR A 802 22.62 -15.84 10.65
C TYR A 802 21.34 -16.20 11.41
N PHE A 803 20.25 -16.50 10.69
CA PHE A 803 18.96 -16.89 11.25
C PHE A 803 18.64 -18.38 11.04
N SER A 804 19.62 -19.19 10.62
CA SER A 804 19.46 -20.63 10.51
C SER A 804 19.53 -21.31 11.89
N ALA A 805 19.10 -22.57 11.96
CA ALA A 805 19.14 -23.34 13.21
C ALA A 805 20.59 -23.59 13.69
N GLU A 806 21.55 -23.59 12.78
CA GLU A 806 22.98 -23.83 13.01
C GLU A 806 23.75 -22.54 13.38
N ALA A 807 23.11 -21.37 13.30
CA ALA A 807 23.75 -20.08 13.55
C ALA A 807 24.43 -19.98 14.94
N PRO A 808 23.85 -20.49 16.05
CA PRO A 808 24.51 -20.47 17.36
C PRO A 808 25.82 -21.27 17.43
N GLU A 809 25.97 -22.32 16.61
CA GLU A 809 27.20 -23.12 16.54
C GLU A 809 28.26 -22.45 15.65
N LYS A 810 27.81 -21.79 14.57
CA LYS A 810 28.68 -21.13 13.59
C LYS A 810 29.18 -19.75 14.05
N TYR A 811 28.31 -18.98 14.71
CA TYR A 811 28.59 -17.61 15.11
C TYR A 811 28.69 -17.51 16.62
N LYS A 812 29.91 -17.33 17.13
CA LYS A 812 30.18 -17.22 18.57
C LYS A 812 29.34 -16.13 19.26
N ILE A 813 29.00 -15.04 18.56
CA ILE A 813 28.14 -13.96 19.08
C ILE A 813 26.65 -14.35 19.21
N LYS A 814 26.24 -15.48 18.62
CA LYS A 814 24.87 -16.01 18.66
C LYS A 814 24.76 -17.16 19.67
N GLY A 815 25.82 -17.95 19.81
CA GLY A 815 25.95 -19.00 20.81
C GLY A 815 26.55 -18.51 22.13
N SER A 816 26.48 -19.32 23.18
CA SER A 816 26.86 -18.91 24.55
C SER A 816 28.33 -18.55 24.74
N PHE A 817 29.21 -18.96 23.84
CA PHE A 817 30.64 -18.65 23.93
C PHE A 817 30.92 -17.15 23.78
N GLY A 818 30.07 -16.42 23.04
CA GLY A 818 30.20 -14.97 22.85
C GLY A 818 29.81 -14.11 24.05
N HIS A 819 29.29 -14.74 25.11
CA HIS A 819 28.62 -14.10 26.24
C HIS A 819 29.35 -14.39 27.56
N PRO A 820 29.17 -13.56 28.61
CA PRO A 820 29.80 -13.76 29.93
C PRO A 820 29.09 -14.87 30.72
N VAL A 821 28.94 -16.04 30.11
CA VAL A 821 28.31 -17.24 30.66
C VAL A 821 29.26 -18.45 30.58
N PRO A 822 29.02 -19.49 31.40
CA PRO A 822 29.94 -20.61 31.48
C PRO A 822 30.03 -21.47 30.23
N VAL A 823 31.15 -22.19 30.10
CA VAL A 823 31.29 -23.40 29.30
C VAL A 823 31.40 -24.57 30.27
N VAL A 824 30.48 -25.52 30.16
CA VAL A 824 30.34 -26.63 31.11
C VAL A 824 30.71 -27.93 30.42
N ASP A 825 31.82 -28.53 30.86
CA ASP A 825 32.42 -29.72 30.25
C ASP A 825 32.63 -29.61 28.73
N GLY A 826 33.09 -28.43 28.29
CA GLY A 826 33.29 -28.11 26.88
C GLY A 826 32.00 -27.86 26.09
N LYS A 827 30.83 -27.84 26.73
CA LYS A 827 29.53 -27.57 26.10
C LYS A 827 29.07 -26.13 26.34
N THR A 828 28.54 -25.53 25.27
CA THR A 828 27.81 -24.26 25.28
C THR A 828 26.32 -24.48 25.53
N GLN A 829 25.58 -23.40 25.77
CA GLN A 829 24.13 -23.50 25.99
C GLN A 829 23.38 -23.94 24.74
N SER A 830 22.30 -24.69 24.96
CA SER A 830 21.36 -25.15 23.94
C SER A 830 20.34 -24.07 23.59
N SER A 831 19.85 -24.06 22.35
CA SER A 831 18.79 -23.15 21.90
C SER A 831 17.39 -23.66 22.27
N GLY A 832 16.40 -22.76 22.29
CA GLY A 832 14.99 -23.09 22.48
C GLY A 832 14.47 -22.89 23.91
N ALA A 833 13.15 -22.95 24.07
CA ALA A 833 12.47 -22.54 25.31
C ALA A 833 12.74 -23.46 26.51
N LYS A 834 13.23 -24.68 26.26
CA LYS A 834 13.62 -25.63 27.31
C LYS A 834 14.91 -25.20 28.02
N ALA A 835 15.81 -24.51 27.30
CA ALA A 835 16.92 -23.81 27.91
C ALA A 835 16.36 -22.54 28.56
N SER A 836 16.23 -22.54 29.87
CA SER A 836 15.59 -21.46 30.63
C SER A 836 16.19 -21.30 32.03
N ALA A 837 16.08 -20.09 32.57
CA ALA A 837 16.37 -19.81 33.98
C ALA A 837 15.11 -19.91 34.84
N ILE A 838 15.25 -20.54 36.01
CA ILE A 838 14.27 -20.54 37.09
C ILE A 838 14.79 -19.63 38.20
N VAL A 839 14.01 -18.62 38.58
CA VAL A 839 14.39 -17.73 39.70
C VAL A 839 14.27 -18.50 41.01
N LEU A 840 15.39 -18.71 41.69
CA LEU A 840 15.45 -19.36 43.00
C LEU A 840 15.24 -18.35 44.14
N LYS A 841 15.80 -17.15 43.99
CA LYS A 841 15.79 -16.12 45.03
C LYS A 841 15.80 -14.72 44.42
N LYS A 842 14.97 -13.83 44.96
CA LYS A 842 14.86 -12.42 44.58
C LYS A 842 14.71 -11.57 45.83
N GLU A 843 15.71 -10.76 46.16
CA GLU A 843 15.69 -9.83 47.30
C GLU A 843 16.19 -8.47 46.84
N PHE A 844 15.29 -7.49 46.78
CA PHE A 844 15.61 -6.14 46.32
C PHE A 844 15.42 -5.14 47.46
N THR A 845 16.47 -4.37 47.74
CA THR A 845 16.49 -3.34 48.77
C THR A 845 17.22 -2.11 48.23
N ASP A 846 17.05 -0.96 48.87
CA ASP A 846 17.67 0.29 48.39
C ASP A 846 19.21 0.28 48.51
N VAL A 847 19.74 -0.65 49.30
CA VAL A 847 21.17 -0.85 49.51
C VAL A 847 21.72 -1.95 48.61
N LYS A 848 20.97 -3.04 48.45
CA LYS A 848 21.44 -4.29 47.83
C LYS A 848 20.33 -4.96 47.02
N ASP A 849 20.66 -5.39 45.81
CA ASP A 849 19.81 -6.27 45.01
C ASP A 849 20.47 -7.63 44.82
N LEU A 850 19.71 -8.70 45.07
CA LEU A 850 20.12 -10.09 44.89
C LEU A 850 19.14 -10.80 43.96
N LEU A 851 19.68 -11.46 42.95
CA LEU A 851 18.95 -12.34 42.05
C LEU A 851 19.72 -13.65 41.90
N SER A 852 19.10 -14.79 42.24
CA SER A 852 19.67 -16.12 42.08
C SER A 852 18.81 -16.93 41.13
N ILE A 853 19.45 -17.56 40.14
CA ILE A 853 18.81 -18.34 39.09
C ILE A 853 19.41 -19.75 39.00
N ASP A 854 18.56 -20.75 38.82
CA ASP A 854 18.94 -22.07 38.32
C ASP A 854 18.80 -22.06 36.80
N TYR A 855 19.87 -22.33 36.10
CA TYR A 855 19.91 -22.33 34.64
C TYR A 855 20.59 -23.59 34.12
N THR A 856 20.55 -24.65 34.93
CA THR A 856 21.03 -26.00 34.58
C THR A 856 20.47 -26.47 33.25
N SER A 857 19.18 -26.21 33.01
CA SER A 857 18.46 -26.62 31.80
C SER A 857 19.03 -26.01 30.51
N ALA A 858 19.84 -24.95 30.60
CA ALA A 858 20.50 -24.34 29.45
C ALA A 858 21.63 -25.22 28.88
N TYR A 859 22.19 -26.14 29.67
CA TYR A 859 23.33 -26.96 29.29
C TYR A 859 22.93 -28.42 29.08
N SER A 860 23.21 -28.96 27.89
CA SER A 860 23.00 -30.37 27.58
C SER A 860 24.21 -31.22 28.01
N THR A 861 24.65 -31.06 29.26
CA THR A 861 25.79 -31.78 29.84
C THR A 861 25.26 -32.90 30.75
N PRO A 862 25.35 -34.19 30.37
CA PRO A 862 24.74 -35.29 31.13
C PRO A 862 25.22 -35.43 32.57
N SER A 863 26.46 -35.05 32.84
CA SER A 863 27.06 -35.15 34.17
C SER A 863 26.66 -33.99 35.09
N LEU A 864 26.08 -32.91 34.57
CA LEU A 864 25.71 -31.73 35.35
C LEU A 864 24.37 -31.95 36.06
N ASP A 865 24.37 -31.96 37.38
CA ASP A 865 23.16 -32.11 38.18
C ASP A 865 22.51 -30.74 38.47
N LYS A 866 23.33 -29.72 38.74
CA LYS A 866 22.86 -28.36 39.05
C LYS A 866 23.88 -27.30 38.70
N LEU A 867 23.40 -26.16 38.22
CA LEU A 867 24.16 -24.94 38.00
C LEU A 867 23.32 -23.72 38.42
N VAL A 868 23.78 -23.03 39.46
CA VAL A 868 23.15 -21.83 40.02
C VAL A 868 24.06 -20.64 39.80
N ARG A 869 23.48 -19.53 39.32
CA ARG A 869 24.16 -18.23 39.25
C ARG A 869 23.49 -17.25 40.19
N THR A 870 24.28 -16.59 41.03
CA THR A 870 23.81 -15.56 41.93
C THR A 870 24.46 -14.22 41.58
N PHE A 871 23.61 -13.22 41.32
CA PHE A 871 23.97 -11.84 41.11
C PHE A 871 23.74 -11.07 42.40
N VAL A 872 24.74 -10.30 42.82
CA VAL A 872 24.64 -9.41 43.98
C VAL A 872 25.17 -8.04 43.61
N TYR A 873 24.29 -7.05 43.58
CA TYR A 873 24.67 -5.65 43.42
C TYR A 873 24.54 -4.93 44.76
N ASP A 874 25.67 -4.42 45.26
CA ASP A 874 25.76 -3.65 46.49
C ASP A 874 26.07 -2.19 46.13
N ARG A 875 25.21 -1.26 46.55
CA ARG A 875 25.33 0.18 46.29
C ARG A 875 26.20 0.90 47.32
N GLN A 876 26.63 0.24 48.39
CA GLN A 876 27.41 0.89 49.45
C GLN A 876 28.79 1.34 48.95
N GLY A 877 29.27 2.49 49.47
CA GLY A 877 30.58 3.04 49.11
C GLY A 877 30.69 3.37 47.61
N LYS A 878 31.72 2.85 46.94
CA LYS A 878 31.88 2.94 45.47
C LYS A 878 30.99 1.93 44.70
N GLY A 879 30.32 1.04 45.42
CA GLY A 879 29.54 -0.07 44.90
C GLY A 879 30.37 -1.29 44.50
N SER A 880 29.70 -2.44 44.43
CA SER A 880 30.28 -3.68 43.91
C SER A 880 29.23 -4.56 43.24
N PHE A 881 29.66 -5.35 42.27
CA PHE A 881 28.82 -6.35 41.64
C PHE A 881 29.49 -7.72 41.66
N THR A 882 28.83 -8.70 42.26
CA THR A 882 29.31 -10.08 42.34
C THR A 882 28.46 -10.98 41.46
N VAL A 883 29.12 -11.78 40.62
CA VAL A 883 28.52 -12.88 39.86
C VAL A 883 29.14 -14.17 40.35
N GLY A 884 28.34 -15.04 40.96
CA GLY A 884 28.79 -16.31 41.50
C GLY A 884 28.15 -17.48 40.79
N ASP A 885 28.95 -18.36 40.21
CA ASP A 885 28.53 -19.64 39.66
C ASP A 885 28.84 -20.76 40.66
N GLU A 886 27.85 -21.60 40.94
CA GLU A 886 27.98 -22.78 41.80
C GLU A 886 27.39 -23.98 41.06
N PHE A 887 28.16 -25.07 40.94
CA PHE A 887 27.73 -26.27 40.23
C PHE A 887 27.89 -27.54 41.06
N THR A 888 27.05 -28.52 40.78
CA THR A 888 27.18 -29.90 41.25
C THR A 888 26.97 -30.87 40.09
N ALA A 889 27.68 -31.98 40.10
CA ALA A 889 27.75 -32.95 39.02
C ALA A 889 27.96 -34.36 39.57
N ASN A 890 27.41 -35.36 38.87
CA ASN A 890 27.51 -36.76 39.25
C ASN A 890 28.89 -37.39 38.91
N ALA A 891 29.66 -36.74 38.02
CA ALA A 891 31.04 -37.05 37.67
C ALA A 891 31.90 -35.77 37.63
N PRO A 892 33.24 -35.85 37.82
CA PRO A 892 34.10 -34.67 37.68
C PRO A 892 33.97 -34.05 36.29
N ILE A 893 33.73 -32.74 36.22
CA ILE A 893 33.60 -31.99 34.97
C ILE A 893 34.58 -30.83 34.89
N ARG A 894 34.87 -30.35 33.67
CA ARG A 894 35.56 -29.08 33.46
C ARG A 894 34.57 -27.92 33.61
N PHE A 895 34.94 -26.89 34.36
CA PHE A 895 34.10 -25.70 34.53
C PHE A 895 34.88 -24.43 34.22
N GLU A 896 34.35 -23.63 33.29
CA GLU A 896 34.87 -22.30 32.93
C GLU A 896 33.75 -21.28 33.02
N THR A 897 33.96 -20.18 33.75
CA THR A 897 33.13 -18.96 33.64
C THR A 897 33.88 -17.91 32.81
N ALA A 898 33.22 -16.82 32.43
CA ALA A 898 33.87 -15.82 31.57
C ALA A 898 33.41 -14.38 31.78
N ILE A 899 34.28 -13.48 31.36
CA ILE A 899 34.04 -12.04 31.22
C ILE A 899 34.18 -11.70 29.75
N THR A 900 33.25 -10.93 29.20
CA THR A 900 33.33 -10.36 27.86
C THR A 900 33.48 -8.85 27.96
N THR A 901 34.47 -8.28 27.27
CA THR A 901 34.81 -6.86 27.41
C THR A 901 35.46 -6.25 26.16
N GLN A 902 35.24 -4.94 25.98
CA GLN A 902 36.03 -4.07 25.08
C GLN A 902 37.12 -3.29 25.80
N ALA A 903 37.14 -3.34 27.13
CA ALA A 903 38.14 -2.67 27.94
C ALA A 903 39.50 -3.32 27.70
N ASN A 904 40.55 -2.50 27.78
CA ASN A 904 41.89 -3.05 27.91
C ASN A 904 41.97 -3.82 29.22
N TRP A 905 42.52 -5.02 29.19
CA TRP A 905 42.58 -5.87 30.38
C TRP A 905 43.99 -6.38 30.63
N LYS A 906 44.29 -6.66 31.90
CA LYS A 906 45.51 -7.35 32.30
C LYS A 906 45.28 -8.21 33.54
N ILE A 907 45.98 -9.32 33.60
CA ILE A 907 46.10 -10.15 34.81
C ILE A 907 47.04 -9.42 35.76
N ILE A 908 46.59 -9.18 36.99
CA ILE A 908 47.42 -8.62 38.06
C ILE A 908 48.09 -9.75 38.84
N ASP A 909 47.30 -10.77 39.19
CA ASP A 909 47.72 -12.00 39.86
C ASP A 909 46.65 -13.09 39.64
N ASP A 910 46.82 -14.26 40.26
CA ASP A 910 45.93 -15.42 40.14
C ASP A 910 44.48 -15.17 40.61
N THR A 911 44.22 -14.05 41.29
CA THR A 911 42.94 -13.68 41.87
C THR A 911 42.42 -12.30 41.41
N HIS A 912 43.16 -11.57 40.57
CA HIS A 912 42.79 -10.21 40.19
C HIS A 912 43.01 -9.91 38.69
N LEU A 913 41.99 -9.30 38.07
CA LEU A 913 42.07 -8.66 36.77
C LEU A 913 41.87 -7.14 36.90
N LEU A 914 42.52 -6.38 36.02
CA LEU A 914 42.24 -4.95 35.84
C LEU A 914 41.65 -4.73 34.45
N LEU A 915 40.51 -4.04 34.38
CA LEU A 915 39.88 -3.53 33.17
C LEU A 915 40.00 -2.00 33.13
N THR A 916 40.37 -1.46 31.97
CA THR A 916 40.55 -0.01 31.78
C THR A 916 39.93 0.45 30.46
N THR A 917 39.07 1.47 30.53
CA THR A 917 38.46 2.14 29.37
C THR A 917 38.55 3.64 29.55
N GLY A 918 39.37 4.32 28.74
CA GLY A 918 39.64 5.74 28.94
C GLY A 918 40.21 6.03 30.33
N THR A 919 39.53 6.85 31.11
CA THR A 919 39.89 7.19 32.51
C THR A 919 39.31 6.22 33.53
N GLU A 920 38.35 5.37 33.14
CA GLU A 920 37.65 4.46 34.03
C GLU A 920 38.48 3.18 34.26
N GLN A 921 38.54 2.75 35.52
CA GLN A 921 39.27 1.55 35.95
C GLN A 921 38.39 0.67 36.85
N MET A 922 38.38 -0.63 36.55
CA MET A 922 37.65 -1.63 37.31
C MET A 922 38.57 -2.79 37.67
N THR A 923 38.54 -3.20 38.94
CA THR A 923 39.19 -4.43 39.40
C THR A 923 38.16 -5.54 39.48
N VAL A 924 38.51 -6.72 38.98
CA VAL A 924 37.74 -7.95 39.14
C VAL A 924 38.50 -8.87 40.08
N THR A 925 37.95 -9.14 41.26
CA THR A 925 38.46 -10.12 42.22
C THR A 925 37.81 -11.47 41.94
N ILE A 926 38.61 -12.53 41.94
CA ILE A 926 38.21 -13.91 41.64
C ILE A 926 38.36 -14.75 42.89
N GLU A 927 37.26 -15.36 43.33
CA GLU A 927 37.22 -16.33 44.42
C GLU A 927 36.71 -17.66 43.85
N ALA A 928 37.40 -18.77 44.08
CA ALA A 928 37.02 -20.06 43.51
C ALA A 928 37.32 -21.21 44.47
N SER A 929 36.62 -22.34 44.30
CA SER A 929 36.86 -23.57 45.08
C SER A 929 38.20 -24.25 44.81
N GLY A 930 38.95 -23.79 43.79
CA GLY A 930 40.27 -24.28 43.43
C GLY A 930 41.09 -23.25 42.65
N LYS A 931 42.32 -23.63 42.25
CA LYS A 931 43.17 -22.75 41.43
C LYS A 931 42.56 -22.52 40.05
N VAL A 932 42.61 -21.29 39.56
CA VAL A 932 42.09 -20.93 38.24
C VAL A 932 43.18 -20.83 37.18
N ALA A 933 42.78 -20.97 35.91
CA ALA A 933 43.57 -20.66 34.73
C ALA A 933 42.80 -19.70 33.82
N PHE A 934 43.54 -18.83 33.14
CA PHE A 934 42.98 -17.82 32.25
C PHE A 934 43.18 -18.20 30.78
N THR A 935 42.14 -18.00 29.98
CA THR A 935 42.19 -18.04 28.52
C THR A 935 41.65 -16.72 27.98
N SER A 936 42.04 -16.36 26.75
CA SER A 936 41.46 -15.20 26.09
C SER A 936 41.27 -15.44 24.61
N GLU A 937 40.14 -15.02 24.08
CA GLU A 937 39.86 -15.06 22.65
C GLU A 937 39.16 -13.79 22.18
N THR A 938 39.57 -13.28 21.02
CA THR A 938 38.87 -12.19 20.34
C THR A 938 37.66 -12.73 19.58
N ILE A 939 36.48 -12.18 19.86
CA ILE A 939 35.23 -12.50 19.17
C ILE A 939 34.86 -11.33 18.27
N GLU A 940 34.80 -11.59 16.97
CA GLU A 940 34.42 -10.60 15.97
C GLU A 940 33.59 -11.25 14.86
N VAL A 941 32.33 -10.83 14.75
CA VAL A 941 31.46 -11.18 13.61
C VAL A 941 30.82 -9.90 13.15
N ASN A 942 31.52 -9.18 12.25
CA ASN A 942 31.04 -7.92 11.66
C ASN A 942 30.44 -6.95 12.71
N SER A 943 31.14 -6.81 13.82
CA SER A 943 30.79 -6.07 15.03
C SER A 943 32.10 -5.60 15.67
N PRO A 944 32.09 -4.61 16.57
CA PRO A 944 33.32 -4.19 17.24
C PRO A 944 33.91 -5.37 18.01
N ALA A 945 35.22 -5.62 17.89
CA ALA A 945 35.88 -6.76 18.55
C ALA A 945 35.70 -6.73 20.09
N TYR A 946 35.44 -7.91 20.66
CA TYR A 946 35.40 -8.15 22.10
C TYR A 946 36.43 -9.19 22.50
N THR A 947 36.95 -9.10 23.71
CA THR A 947 37.70 -10.20 24.32
C THR A 947 36.78 -11.01 25.23
N ARG A 948 36.69 -12.32 25.01
CA ARG A 948 36.26 -13.27 26.05
C ARG A 948 37.46 -13.65 26.88
N ILE A 949 37.41 -13.39 28.17
CA ILE A 949 38.39 -13.84 29.17
C ILE A 949 37.76 -15.03 29.90
N GLY A 950 38.23 -16.25 29.59
CA GLY A 950 37.80 -17.47 30.25
C GLY A 950 38.56 -17.68 31.55
N ILE A 951 37.83 -18.09 32.60
CA ILE A 951 38.34 -18.32 33.96
C ILE A 951 37.90 -19.73 34.33
N SER A 952 38.83 -20.68 34.28
CA SER A 952 38.57 -22.12 34.42
C SER A 952 39.19 -22.68 35.68
N LEU A 953 38.51 -23.62 36.34
CA LEU A 953 39.14 -24.43 37.39
C LEU A 953 40.21 -25.33 36.75
N LYS A 954 41.44 -25.32 37.29
CA LYS A 954 42.55 -26.15 36.77
C LYS A 954 42.27 -27.65 36.87
N GLU A 955 41.51 -28.06 37.89
CA GLU A 955 41.16 -29.44 38.16
C GLU A 955 39.66 -29.67 37.89
N GLN A 956 39.33 -30.87 37.41
CA GLN A 956 37.94 -31.28 37.28
C GLN A 956 37.38 -31.62 38.66
N SER A 957 36.13 -31.23 38.91
CA SER A 957 35.48 -31.49 40.20
C SER A 957 34.02 -31.89 40.02
N LYS A 958 33.47 -32.61 41.01
CA LYS A 958 32.03 -32.93 41.09
C LYS A 958 31.22 -31.76 41.62
N ASP A 959 31.85 -30.86 42.35
CA ASP A 959 31.24 -29.64 42.86
C ASP A 959 32.26 -28.51 42.86
N GLY A 960 31.81 -27.28 42.70
CA GLY A 960 32.72 -26.15 42.70
C GLY A 960 32.01 -24.82 42.50
N TYR A 961 32.78 -23.75 42.70
CA TYR A 961 32.29 -22.41 42.48
C TYR A 961 33.36 -21.49 41.91
N ILE A 962 32.92 -20.48 41.17
CA ILE A 962 33.73 -19.32 40.79
C ILE A 962 32.88 -18.06 41.02
N ARG A 963 33.39 -17.11 41.78
CA ARG A 963 32.78 -15.81 42.07
C ARG A 963 33.66 -14.69 41.57
N LEU A 964 33.06 -13.81 40.76
CA LEU A 964 33.70 -12.63 40.19
C LEU A 964 33.12 -11.40 40.88
N THR A 965 33.93 -10.63 41.58
CA THR A 965 33.50 -9.37 42.21
C THR A 965 34.15 -8.18 41.54
N MET A 966 33.32 -7.35 40.89
CA MET A 966 33.71 -6.17 40.13
C MET A 966 33.56 -4.92 41.00
N ARG A 967 34.63 -4.11 41.09
CA ARG A 967 34.67 -2.86 41.86
C ARG A 967 35.36 -1.75 41.06
N THR A 968 34.87 -0.53 41.23
CA THR A 968 35.56 0.68 40.76
C THR A 968 36.87 0.86 41.53
N LYS A 969 37.96 1.18 40.83
CA LYS A 969 39.26 1.40 41.46
C LYS A 969 39.37 2.76 42.16
#